data_AF-A0A545SA90-F1
#
_entry.id   AF-A0A545SA90-F1
#
_cell.length_a   1.000
_cell.length_b   1.000
_cell.length_c   1.000
_cell.angle_alpha   90.00
_cell.angle_beta   90.00
_cell.angle_gamma   90.00
#
_symmetry.space_group_name_H-M   'P 1'
#
loop_
_entity.id
_entity.type
_entity.pdbx_description
1 polymer ?
#
loop_
_entity_poly.entity_id
_entity_poly.type
_entity_poly.pdbx_seq_one_letter_code
_entity_poly.pdbx_strand_id
1 'polypeptide(L)'
;MGRHPAHGPTESRDPAPPGALPAKPWPYTRPPPAARKAYLQARSQTVAAAQASHKSSFKMKIVIDMQGAQAQSRNRGIGRYTQSLTEAFLRGNVENDIHLLFNGIFDENDEAIIDRFAPLLATANIHVWHPTGPINRLDPANSLRNAAVTEHYHAYLRSLDPDWLLITSLFEGLGDDAITSVDPRRDYPVAVILYDLIPYILRSPYLDHPAHALWYDDKIQHLRRADLLLAISESSRGEAIEHLNFAPERVINISSAIDTFFKPVNVSPERQQTLRQHYGLTRECILYTGGADHRKNIGGLIRAFALLPHSLRDGHQLAIVCTMNEAEQRHLRAAAQACGLPEDALILTGYIPDHDLLELYNLCKLFVFPSLHEGFGLPALEAMACGAPVIASNTTSLPEVIGREDALFDPRTPETIAAKLREVLENNALREDLARHGPEQAQRFSWDSTARRAIEAINAQGASDTRPAHAAPMPTDRPRLAFVSPLPPARSGISEYSALLLPPLSPFYDIHLIVDQPTVDTSRLDSAWPVHGIQHLLEHRHEYDRIVYQMGNSAFHAHMFDLMEQLPGVVVLHDFFLSGIQAYREYAQDRSHHFASSLYASHGYPALSERMRGEDMAELIWRYPCNLDVLQQARALITHSPEATRLLHTWYGPQGDEALHTIPLVRAPAQMPPHAREQARIALNIAPGAFVVCSFGFASPSKLGDRLLEAWIESGLLHDPEAHLIFVGQADEGEYGQRLMQAIKGHAPRGNIRITGWTDQATYEHYLRAADVGVQLRHRSRGETSAAVLDCMNHGLATLVNAHGSMADLPEGAVTMVPDDFTIHELAQALLALRQAPAMRHELGTRAAGHIHTHHTPEACARHYQAVIEAAYGMACPTAEQIIDRMAALPGMEHVDAASLERLAHAVHNDFPPRIRPRQLLLDISGLHQGLDAPLIKTLLVHLLKEPPRNFRLEPVYLDAQG
;
A
#
# COMPACT_ATOMS: atom_id res chain seq x y z
N MET A 1 56.19 46.72 30.12
CA MET A 1 56.21 48.16 30.48
C MET A 1 54.80 48.58 30.84
N GLY A 2 54.57 49.13 32.04
CA GLY A 2 53.31 49.77 32.50
C GLY A 2 52.05 48.88 32.58
N ARG A 3 51.07 49.13 33.47
CA ARG A 3 51.05 49.89 34.75
C ARG A 3 49.76 49.47 35.51
N HIS A 4 49.88 49.06 36.78
CA HIS A 4 48.77 48.93 37.76
C HIS A 4 48.48 50.31 38.43
N PRO A 5 47.59 50.45 39.45
CA PRO A 5 46.68 49.52 40.13
C PRO A 5 45.19 49.87 39.80
N ALA A 6 44.10 49.60 40.54
CA ALA A 6 43.79 49.02 41.87
C ALA A 6 42.34 48.41 41.83
N HIS A 7 41.69 47.83 42.85
CA HIS A 7 41.92 47.60 44.29
C HIS A 7 41.47 46.15 44.67
N GLY A 8 41.45 45.81 45.96
CA GLY A 8 40.79 44.61 46.54
C GLY A 8 39.70 44.97 47.57
N PRO A 9 39.31 44.10 48.53
CA PRO A 9 39.99 42.85 48.94
C PRO A 9 39.11 41.59 49.15
N THR A 10 39.81 40.45 49.17
CA THR A 10 39.58 39.16 49.86
C THR A 10 38.24 38.85 50.57
N GLU A 11 37.70 37.66 50.28
CA GLU A 11 37.44 36.65 51.33
C GLU A 11 37.47 35.21 50.77
N SER A 12 37.71 34.22 51.63
CA SER A 12 37.94 32.81 51.28
C SER A 12 36.69 31.93 51.43
N ARG A 13 36.60 30.84 50.64
CA ARG A 13 36.07 29.51 51.06
C ARG A 13 36.17 28.46 49.97
N ASP A 14 36.45 27.22 50.39
CA ASP A 14 36.43 26.01 49.57
C ASP A 14 35.02 25.65 49.06
N PRO A 15 34.90 24.89 47.96
CA PRO A 15 33.62 24.44 47.43
C PRO A 15 33.00 23.32 48.27
N ALA A 16 31.78 23.54 48.75
CA ALA A 16 30.90 22.47 49.23
C ALA A 16 30.35 21.66 48.04
N PRO A 17 30.06 20.35 48.20
CA PRO A 17 29.56 19.51 47.10
C PRO A 17 28.13 19.90 46.68
N PRO A 18 27.79 19.82 45.38
CA PRO A 18 26.43 20.10 44.92
C PRO A 18 25.48 19.00 45.40
N GLY A 19 24.48 19.39 46.20
CA GLY A 19 23.46 18.48 46.73
C GLY A 19 22.49 17.98 45.66
N ALA A 20 21.94 16.78 45.90
CA ALA A 20 20.89 16.21 45.05
C ALA A 20 19.63 17.09 45.04
N LEU A 21 19.15 17.43 43.84
CA LEU A 21 17.84 18.04 43.63
C LEU A 21 16.77 16.94 43.61
N PRO A 22 15.62 17.11 44.29
CA PRO A 22 14.54 16.14 44.24
C PRO A 22 13.83 16.18 42.88
N ALA A 23 13.53 15.00 42.33
CA ALA A 23 12.72 14.88 41.13
C ALA A 23 11.31 15.47 41.37
N LYS A 24 10.90 16.42 40.53
CA LYS A 24 9.52 16.91 40.49
C LYS A 24 8.73 16.18 39.39
N PRO A 25 7.50 15.71 39.66
CA PRO A 25 6.62 15.25 38.60
C PRO A 25 6.18 16.41 37.71
N TRP A 26 6.01 16.13 36.41
CA TRP A 26 5.57 17.10 35.40
C TRP A 26 4.08 17.44 35.58
N PRO A 27 3.67 18.72 35.62
CA PRO A 27 2.25 19.07 35.72
C PRO A 27 1.57 19.00 34.34
N TYR A 28 0.58 18.10 34.21
CA TYR A 28 -0.39 18.17 33.12
C TYR A 28 -1.32 19.38 33.34
N THR A 29 -1.10 20.49 32.63
CA THR A 29 -2.04 21.61 32.60
C THR A 29 -3.13 21.35 31.55
N ARG A 30 -4.39 21.27 32.00
CA ARG A 30 -5.56 21.16 31.10
C ARG A 30 -5.61 22.37 30.16
N PRO A 31 -5.90 22.19 28.86
CA PRO A 31 -6.16 23.32 27.97
C PRO A 31 -7.43 24.07 28.42
N PRO A 32 -7.50 25.40 28.29
CA PRO A 32 -8.61 26.20 28.79
C PRO A 32 -9.94 25.83 28.10
N PRO A 33 -11.10 25.98 28.79
CA PRO A 33 -12.41 25.53 28.28
C PRO A 33 -12.79 26.08 26.89
N ALA A 34 -12.32 27.27 26.53
CA ALA A 34 -12.53 27.86 25.20
C ALA A 34 -11.89 27.03 24.07
N ALA A 35 -10.68 26.49 24.28
CA ALA A 35 -9.99 25.66 23.28
C ALA A 35 -10.71 24.31 23.08
N ARG A 36 -11.21 23.71 24.17
CA ARG A 36 -12.03 22.48 24.11
C ARG A 36 -13.34 22.72 23.36
N LYS A 37 -13.98 23.87 23.56
CA LYS A 37 -15.23 24.24 22.84
C LYS A 37 -14.98 24.48 21.35
N ALA A 38 -13.89 25.16 20.98
CA ALA A 38 -13.49 25.34 19.59
C ALA A 38 -13.18 24.01 18.89
N TYR A 39 -12.44 23.11 19.55
CA TYR A 39 -12.14 21.77 19.03
C TYR A 39 -13.40 20.91 18.82
N LEU A 40 -14.35 20.93 19.76
CA LEU A 40 -15.62 20.22 19.63
C LEU A 40 -16.53 20.83 18.55
N GLN A 41 -16.55 22.15 18.39
CA GLN A 41 -17.30 22.80 17.30
C GLN A 41 -16.72 22.48 15.93
N ALA A 42 -15.38 22.54 15.77
CA ALA A 42 -14.71 22.11 14.55
C ALA A 42 -15.05 20.65 14.22
N ARG A 43 -14.88 19.73 15.18
CA ARG A 43 -15.21 18.30 14.98
C ARG A 43 -16.69 18.08 14.63
N SER A 44 -17.62 18.83 15.20
CA SER A 44 -19.05 18.74 14.86
C SER A 44 -19.37 19.20 13.43
N GLN A 45 -18.65 20.22 12.93
CA GLN A 45 -18.79 20.69 11.55
C GLN A 45 -18.13 19.73 10.55
N THR A 46 -16.99 19.13 10.90
CA THR A 46 -16.35 18.07 10.08
C THR A 46 -17.22 16.82 9.99
N VAL A 47 -17.85 16.38 11.08
CA VAL A 47 -18.76 15.21 11.08
C VAL A 47 -20.04 15.49 10.32
N ALA A 48 -20.62 16.69 10.43
CA ALA A 48 -21.80 17.08 9.65
C ALA A 48 -21.50 17.18 8.14
N ALA A 49 -20.30 17.65 7.77
CA ALA A 49 -19.84 17.66 6.38
C ALA A 49 -19.61 16.24 5.82
N ALA A 50 -19.06 15.32 6.63
CA ALA A 50 -18.86 13.92 6.26
C ALA A 50 -20.17 13.14 6.08
N GLN A 51 -21.22 13.46 6.85
CA GLN A 51 -22.52 12.78 6.73
C GLN A 51 -23.39 13.33 5.58
N ALA A 52 -23.10 14.51 5.06
CA ALA A 52 -23.81 15.10 3.93
C ALA A 52 -23.28 14.63 2.55
N SER A 53 -22.12 13.97 2.49
CA SER A 53 -21.47 13.54 1.23
C SER A 53 -21.69 12.07 0.86
N HIS A 54 -22.50 11.30 1.59
CA HIS A 54 -22.83 9.89 1.28
C HIS A 54 -23.81 9.70 0.11
N LYS A 55 -23.56 10.43 -0.98
CA LYS A 55 -23.65 9.92 -2.36
C LYS A 55 -22.29 10.08 -3.04
N SER A 56 -21.26 9.49 -2.44
CA SER A 56 -19.98 9.30 -3.13
C SER A 56 -20.23 8.32 -4.26
N SER A 57 -20.18 8.79 -5.50
CA SER A 57 -19.92 7.91 -6.64
C SER A 57 -18.55 7.27 -6.40
N PHE A 58 -18.49 5.94 -6.29
CA PHE A 58 -17.20 5.25 -6.35
C PHE A 58 -16.54 5.64 -7.67
N LYS A 59 -15.35 6.24 -7.59
CA LYS A 59 -14.51 6.50 -8.74
C LYS A 59 -13.72 5.24 -9.05
N MET A 60 -13.76 4.80 -10.30
CA MET A 60 -12.99 3.64 -10.76
C MET A 60 -11.50 3.99 -10.81
N LYS A 61 -10.63 3.17 -10.24
CA LYS A 61 -9.17 3.41 -10.22
C LYS A 61 -8.51 2.84 -11.47
N ILE A 62 -7.95 3.71 -12.31
CA ILE A 62 -7.24 3.32 -13.54
C ILE A 62 -5.74 3.60 -13.35
N VAL A 63 -4.92 2.54 -13.35
CA VAL A 63 -3.47 2.64 -13.40
C VAL A 63 -3.02 2.64 -14.86
N ILE A 64 -2.19 3.60 -15.26
CA ILE A 64 -1.60 3.70 -16.60
C ILE A 64 -0.10 3.39 -16.49
N ASP A 65 0.36 2.36 -17.19
CA ASP A 65 1.79 2.04 -17.31
C ASP A 65 2.45 3.01 -18.30
N MET A 66 3.46 3.74 -17.80
CA MET A 66 4.16 4.79 -18.54
C MET A 66 5.47 4.33 -19.19
N GLN A 67 5.81 3.03 -19.16
CA GLN A 67 7.08 2.54 -19.71
C GLN A 67 7.21 2.79 -21.22
N GLY A 68 6.10 2.93 -21.96
CA GLY A 68 6.13 3.38 -23.38
C GLY A 68 6.75 4.77 -23.59
N ALA A 69 6.77 5.63 -22.56
CA ALA A 69 7.45 6.92 -22.55
C ALA A 69 8.89 6.88 -21.97
N GLN A 70 9.28 5.80 -21.29
CA GLN A 70 10.60 5.62 -20.65
C GLN A 70 11.56 4.73 -21.48
N ALA A 71 11.03 3.69 -22.11
CA ALA A 71 11.77 2.62 -22.81
C ALA A 71 12.37 3.09 -24.16
N GLN A 72 12.94 2.17 -24.96
CA GLN A 72 13.55 2.45 -26.27
C GLN A 72 12.59 3.18 -27.24
N SER A 73 11.28 3.00 -27.05
CA SER A 73 10.21 3.72 -27.77
C SER A 73 10.08 5.22 -27.46
N ARG A 74 10.71 5.75 -26.40
CA ARG A 74 10.56 7.15 -25.94
C ARG A 74 10.82 8.20 -27.01
N ASN A 75 11.84 7.98 -27.85
CA ASN A 75 12.25 8.88 -28.93
C ASN A 75 11.59 8.54 -30.27
N ARG A 76 10.64 7.59 -30.28
CA ARG A 76 9.85 7.18 -31.45
C ARG A 76 8.42 7.74 -31.33
N GLY A 77 7.57 7.43 -32.32
CA GLY A 77 6.16 7.84 -32.28
C GLY A 77 5.40 7.34 -31.05
N ILE A 78 5.76 6.17 -30.52
CA ILE A 78 5.13 5.55 -29.33
C ILE A 78 5.35 6.40 -28.07
N GLY A 79 6.55 6.90 -27.79
CA GLY A 79 6.78 7.75 -26.61
C GLY A 79 5.95 9.03 -26.62
N ARG A 80 5.87 9.71 -27.78
CA ARG A 80 4.99 10.87 -27.98
C ARG A 80 3.50 10.49 -27.86
N TYR A 81 3.10 9.35 -28.41
CA TYR A 81 1.73 8.82 -28.30
C TYR A 81 1.35 8.59 -26.83
N THR A 82 2.18 7.87 -26.06
CA THR A 82 1.99 7.61 -24.63
C THR A 82 1.80 8.91 -23.84
N GLN A 83 2.68 9.89 -24.03
CA GLN A 83 2.59 11.15 -23.30
C GLN A 83 1.35 11.97 -23.68
N SER A 84 1.10 12.19 -24.98
CA SER A 84 -0.01 13.01 -25.46
C SER A 84 -1.37 12.38 -25.22
N LEU A 85 -1.50 11.05 -25.33
CA LEU A 85 -2.73 10.35 -24.94
C LEU A 85 -2.96 10.47 -23.44
N THR A 86 -1.96 10.22 -22.60
CA THR A 86 -2.10 10.30 -21.13
C THR A 86 -2.47 11.71 -20.68
N GLU A 87 -1.88 12.74 -21.29
CA GLU A 87 -2.23 14.14 -21.01
C GLU A 87 -3.68 14.47 -21.39
N ALA A 88 -4.17 13.97 -22.53
CA ALA A 88 -5.57 14.11 -22.91
C ALA A 88 -6.51 13.24 -22.05
N PHE A 89 -6.07 12.08 -21.59
CA PHE A 89 -6.79 11.19 -20.68
C PHE A 89 -7.01 11.88 -19.33
N LEU A 90 -5.96 12.49 -18.77
CA LEU A 90 -6.04 13.27 -17.53
C LEU A 90 -6.94 14.52 -17.68
N ARG A 91 -6.83 15.26 -18.79
CA ARG A 91 -7.68 16.45 -19.05
C ARG A 91 -9.15 16.10 -19.32
N GLY A 92 -9.42 14.96 -19.95
CA GLY A 92 -10.77 14.51 -20.32
C GLY A 92 -11.49 13.67 -19.25
N ASN A 93 -10.75 13.08 -18.31
CA ASN A 93 -11.32 12.24 -17.26
C ASN A 93 -11.85 13.07 -16.08
N VAL A 94 -13.15 12.95 -15.81
CA VAL A 94 -13.79 13.55 -14.62
C VAL A 94 -14.32 12.52 -13.62
N GLU A 95 -14.55 11.27 -14.06
CA GLU A 95 -15.25 10.24 -13.27
C GLU A 95 -14.30 9.27 -12.56
N ASN A 96 -13.15 8.96 -13.15
CA ASN A 96 -12.22 7.95 -12.62
C ASN A 96 -11.13 8.58 -11.73
N ASP A 97 -10.46 7.75 -10.94
CA ASP A 97 -9.24 8.09 -10.20
C ASP A 97 -8.03 7.55 -10.98
N ILE A 98 -7.15 8.42 -11.47
CA ILE A 98 -6.08 8.05 -12.41
C ILE A 98 -4.77 7.96 -11.65
N HIS A 99 -4.01 6.89 -11.89
CA HIS A 99 -2.69 6.65 -11.33
C HIS A 99 -1.70 6.41 -12.48
N LEU A 100 -0.48 6.93 -12.36
CA LEU A 100 0.60 6.70 -13.33
C LEU A 100 1.67 5.81 -12.70
N LEU A 101 2.12 4.79 -13.42
CA LEU A 101 3.16 3.86 -12.98
C LEU A 101 4.42 3.99 -13.86
N PHE A 102 5.56 4.24 -13.20
CA PHE A 102 6.89 4.41 -13.80
C PHE A 102 7.86 3.35 -13.27
N ASN A 103 8.78 2.89 -14.13
CA ASN A 103 9.85 1.96 -13.78
C ASN A 103 11.14 2.72 -13.43
N GLY A 104 11.56 2.66 -12.16
CA GLY A 104 12.71 3.40 -11.61
C GLY A 104 14.09 2.95 -12.10
N ILE A 105 14.21 1.92 -12.95
CA ILE A 105 15.48 1.71 -13.68
C ILE A 105 15.77 2.88 -14.64
N PHE A 106 14.74 3.65 -15.03
CA PHE A 106 14.88 4.77 -15.96
C PHE A 106 14.99 6.15 -15.30
N ASP A 107 15.18 6.25 -13.97
CA ASP A 107 15.14 7.47 -13.13
C ASP A 107 15.68 8.76 -13.79
N GLU A 108 16.84 8.74 -14.46
CA GLU A 108 17.44 9.90 -15.16
C GLU A 108 16.52 10.55 -16.22
N ASN A 109 15.46 9.85 -16.64
CA ASN A 109 14.54 10.27 -17.70
C ASN A 109 13.16 10.66 -17.15
N ASP A 110 12.91 10.41 -15.85
CA ASP A 110 11.56 10.46 -15.29
C ASP A 110 11.19 11.86 -14.80
N GLU A 111 12.13 12.67 -14.28
CA GLU A 111 11.85 14.04 -13.81
C GLU A 111 11.10 14.87 -14.86
N ALA A 112 11.60 14.90 -16.11
CA ALA A 112 11.00 15.67 -17.20
C ALA A 112 9.62 15.13 -17.65
N ILE A 113 9.34 13.84 -17.44
CA ILE A 113 8.05 13.22 -17.78
C ILE A 113 7.05 13.46 -16.63
N ILE A 114 7.50 13.31 -15.38
CA ILE A 114 6.71 13.56 -14.16
C ILE A 114 6.32 15.05 -14.07
N ASP A 115 7.25 15.97 -14.34
CA ASP A 115 6.98 17.42 -14.38
C ASP A 115 5.90 17.81 -15.39
N ARG A 116 5.75 17.07 -16.49
CA ARG A 116 4.68 17.28 -17.47
C ARG A 116 3.29 16.96 -16.89
N PHE A 117 3.21 15.99 -15.97
CA PHE A 117 1.95 15.53 -15.37
C PHE A 117 1.64 16.13 -14.00
N ALA A 118 2.65 16.63 -13.27
CA ALA A 118 2.49 17.28 -11.96
C ALA A 118 1.44 18.42 -11.91
N PRO A 119 1.19 19.22 -12.98
CA PRO A 119 0.11 20.21 -13.00
C PRO A 119 -1.31 19.61 -13.13
N LEU A 120 -1.42 18.35 -13.57
CA LEU A 120 -2.68 17.66 -13.90
C LEU A 120 -3.04 16.55 -12.90
N LEU A 121 -2.08 16.08 -12.12
CA LEU A 121 -2.23 14.92 -11.23
C LEU A 121 -1.56 15.15 -9.88
N ALA A 122 -2.20 14.68 -8.80
CA ALA A 122 -1.62 14.74 -7.46
C ALA A 122 -0.40 13.81 -7.34
N THR A 123 0.65 14.24 -6.64
CA THR A 123 1.89 13.45 -6.44
C THR A 123 1.64 12.07 -5.83
N ALA A 124 0.59 11.92 -5.01
CA ALA A 124 0.21 10.64 -4.40
C ALA A 124 -0.34 9.59 -5.41
N ASN A 125 -0.68 10.02 -6.63
CA ASN A 125 -1.14 9.17 -7.72
C ASN A 125 -0.03 8.89 -8.75
N ILE A 126 1.21 9.31 -8.48
CA ILE A 126 2.40 9.01 -9.28
C ILE A 126 3.20 7.95 -8.53
N HIS A 127 3.38 6.79 -9.15
CA HIS A 127 4.00 5.62 -8.54
C HIS A 127 5.26 5.23 -9.30
N VAL A 128 6.34 5.00 -8.56
CA VAL A 128 7.60 4.47 -9.08
C VAL A 128 7.88 3.15 -8.36
N TRP A 129 8.13 2.09 -9.14
CA TRP A 129 8.59 0.80 -8.63
C TRP A 129 10.07 0.63 -8.98
N HIS A 130 10.85 -0.04 -8.12
CA HIS A 130 12.32 0.00 -8.13
C HIS A 130 12.93 -1.40 -8.37
N PRO A 131 12.92 -1.90 -9.63
CA PRO A 131 13.46 -3.21 -9.97
C PRO A 131 15.00 -3.29 -10.02
N THR A 132 15.52 -4.51 -10.00
CA THR A 132 16.96 -4.79 -10.19
C THR A 132 17.30 -4.99 -11.67
N GLY A 133 18.10 -4.09 -12.27
CA GLY A 133 18.65 -4.25 -13.62
C GLY A 133 19.99 -5.02 -13.68
N PRO A 134 20.51 -5.30 -14.89
CA PRO A 134 19.82 -5.21 -16.17
C PRO A 134 18.85 -6.38 -16.35
N ILE A 135 17.79 -6.20 -17.15
CA ILE A 135 16.72 -7.19 -17.34
C ILE A 135 16.26 -7.35 -18.80
N ASN A 136 16.86 -6.63 -19.75
CA ASN A 136 16.64 -6.82 -21.18
C ASN A 136 16.74 -8.28 -21.61
N ARG A 137 15.89 -8.69 -22.56
CA ARG A 137 15.77 -10.08 -23.03
C ARG A 137 16.68 -10.45 -24.20
N LEU A 138 17.49 -9.53 -24.73
CA LEU A 138 18.54 -9.85 -25.70
C LEU A 138 19.71 -10.61 -25.07
N ASP A 139 20.02 -10.36 -23.80
CA ASP A 139 21.03 -11.12 -23.05
C ASP A 139 20.40 -12.31 -22.29
N PRO A 140 20.70 -13.58 -22.65
CA PRO A 140 20.18 -14.74 -21.94
C PRO A 140 20.55 -14.78 -20.45
N ALA A 141 21.67 -14.16 -20.03
CA ALA A 141 22.09 -14.10 -18.63
C ALA A 141 21.07 -13.37 -17.73
N ASN A 142 20.21 -12.52 -18.32
CA ASN A 142 19.16 -11.81 -17.60
C ASN A 142 17.88 -12.63 -17.42
N SER A 143 17.73 -13.80 -18.04
CA SER A 143 16.44 -14.52 -18.14
C SER A 143 15.79 -14.79 -16.77
N LEU A 144 16.58 -15.24 -15.78
CA LEU A 144 16.08 -15.51 -14.43
C LEU A 144 15.76 -14.23 -13.65
N ARG A 145 16.58 -13.17 -13.83
CA ARG A 145 16.31 -11.84 -13.23
C ARG A 145 15.06 -11.21 -13.83
N ASN A 146 14.86 -11.31 -15.14
CA ASN A 146 13.66 -10.86 -15.85
C ASN A 146 12.40 -11.57 -15.32
N ALA A 147 12.47 -12.88 -15.06
CA ALA A 147 11.37 -13.64 -14.47
C ALA A 147 11.07 -13.19 -13.02
N ALA A 148 12.08 -13.07 -12.15
CA ALA A 148 11.91 -12.61 -10.78
C ALA A 148 11.34 -11.17 -10.74
N VAL A 149 11.88 -10.27 -11.55
CA VAL A 149 11.40 -8.88 -11.65
C VAL A 149 10.01 -8.80 -12.29
N THR A 150 9.60 -9.76 -13.12
CA THR A 150 8.21 -9.87 -13.61
C THR A 150 7.24 -10.21 -12.47
N GLU A 151 7.59 -11.12 -11.56
CA GLU A 151 6.79 -11.36 -10.34
C GLU A 151 6.75 -10.10 -9.44
N HIS A 152 7.85 -9.34 -9.36
CA HIS A 152 7.89 -8.06 -8.63
C HIS A 152 6.92 -7.03 -9.21
N TYR A 153 6.96 -6.82 -10.52
CA TYR A 153 6.06 -5.92 -11.26
C TYR A 153 4.58 -6.33 -11.09
N HIS A 154 4.27 -7.63 -11.18
CA HIS A 154 2.91 -8.15 -10.95
C HIS A 154 2.45 -8.03 -9.50
N ALA A 155 3.37 -8.02 -8.54
CA ALA A 155 3.05 -7.73 -7.15
C ALA A 155 2.77 -6.25 -6.93
N TYR A 156 3.56 -5.36 -7.55
CA TYR A 156 3.40 -3.91 -7.41
C TYR A 156 2.10 -3.43 -8.03
N LEU A 157 1.76 -3.93 -9.23
CA LEU A 157 0.47 -3.64 -9.84
C LEU A 157 -0.72 -4.03 -8.94
N ARG A 158 -0.63 -5.14 -8.20
CA ARG A 158 -1.67 -5.55 -7.23
C ARG A 158 -1.70 -4.68 -5.98
N SER A 159 -0.56 -4.18 -5.52
CA SER A 159 -0.51 -3.31 -4.32
C SER A 159 -1.20 -1.96 -4.54
N LEU A 160 -1.28 -1.51 -5.79
CA LEU A 160 -2.05 -0.33 -6.20
C LEU A 160 -3.58 -0.55 -6.19
N ASP A 161 -4.05 -1.81 -6.14
CA ASP A 161 -5.47 -2.19 -6.15
C ASP A 161 -6.27 -1.53 -7.31
N PRO A 162 -5.88 -1.76 -8.59
CA PRO A 162 -6.52 -1.13 -9.74
C PRO A 162 -7.87 -1.76 -10.09
N ASP A 163 -8.86 -0.94 -10.44
CA ASP A 163 -10.06 -1.43 -11.16
C ASP A 163 -9.76 -1.70 -12.64
N TRP A 164 -8.77 -0.99 -13.22
CA TRP A 164 -8.23 -1.24 -14.56
C TRP A 164 -6.73 -0.92 -14.64
N LEU A 165 -5.99 -1.70 -15.44
CA LEU A 165 -4.64 -1.36 -15.89
C LEU A 165 -4.65 -1.03 -17.39
N LEU A 166 -4.08 0.10 -17.78
CA LEU A 166 -3.82 0.48 -19.18
C LEU A 166 -2.32 0.35 -19.48
N ILE A 167 -1.94 -0.62 -20.32
CA ILE A 167 -0.57 -0.75 -20.83
C ILE A 167 -0.43 0.06 -22.13
N THR A 168 0.36 1.14 -22.08
CA THR A 168 0.49 2.08 -23.21
C THR A 168 1.42 1.59 -24.32
N SER A 169 2.38 0.71 -24.00
CA SER A 169 3.15 -0.05 -24.99
C SER A 169 3.51 -1.44 -24.45
N LEU A 170 2.94 -2.50 -25.03
CA LEU A 170 3.22 -3.87 -24.60
C LEU A 170 4.53 -4.43 -25.18
N PHE A 171 5.01 -3.92 -26.32
CA PHE A 171 6.15 -4.46 -27.05
C PHE A 171 7.48 -3.77 -26.68
N GLU A 172 7.76 -3.66 -25.39
CA GLU A 172 9.02 -3.14 -24.81
C GLU A 172 9.82 -4.27 -24.09
N GLY A 173 11.07 -4.04 -23.70
CA GLY A 173 11.86 -5.01 -22.90
C GLY A 173 12.71 -6.00 -23.70
N LEU A 174 12.88 -5.80 -25.01
CA LEU A 174 13.79 -6.62 -25.82
C LEU A 174 15.25 -6.20 -25.59
N GLY A 175 15.58 -4.97 -25.98
CA GLY A 175 16.92 -4.38 -25.88
C GLY A 175 17.07 -3.32 -24.78
N ASP A 176 16.07 -3.20 -23.92
CA ASP A 176 16.04 -2.31 -22.76
C ASP A 176 15.44 -3.02 -21.54
N ASP A 177 15.43 -2.33 -20.41
CA ASP A 177 15.07 -2.89 -19.10
C ASP A 177 13.59 -2.65 -18.73
N ALA A 178 12.70 -2.56 -19.72
CA ALA A 178 11.25 -2.45 -19.48
C ALA A 178 10.59 -3.81 -19.20
N ILE A 179 9.63 -3.85 -18.27
CA ILE A 179 8.80 -5.03 -17.98
C ILE A 179 7.34 -4.67 -18.24
N THR A 180 6.86 -4.98 -19.44
CA THR A 180 5.44 -4.87 -19.78
C THR A 180 4.87 -6.26 -20.04
N SER A 181 3.87 -6.65 -19.25
CA SER A 181 3.33 -8.01 -19.26
C SER A 181 1.93 -8.08 -18.65
N VAL A 182 1.12 -9.03 -19.14
CA VAL A 182 -0.22 -9.34 -18.61
C VAL A 182 -0.16 -10.64 -17.80
N ASP A 183 -0.34 -10.54 -16.48
CA ASP A 183 -0.38 -11.68 -15.55
C ASP A 183 -1.66 -12.51 -15.80
N PRO A 184 -1.57 -13.84 -16.00
CA PRO A 184 -2.75 -14.71 -16.04
C PRO A 184 -3.48 -14.84 -14.68
N ARG A 185 -2.83 -14.52 -13.55
CA ARG A 185 -3.37 -14.65 -12.18
C ARG A 185 -3.96 -13.34 -11.63
N ARG A 186 -4.23 -12.35 -12.49
CA ARG A 186 -4.78 -11.05 -12.07
C ARG A 186 -6.27 -11.15 -11.77
N ASP A 187 -6.72 -10.28 -10.87
CA ASP A 187 -8.09 -10.03 -10.44
C ASP A 187 -8.69 -8.75 -11.04
N TYR A 188 -7.87 -7.95 -11.72
CA TYR A 188 -8.25 -6.73 -12.44
C TYR A 188 -8.17 -6.88 -13.97
N PRO A 189 -9.06 -6.22 -14.75
CA PRO A 189 -8.98 -6.17 -16.20
C PRO A 189 -7.81 -5.32 -16.72
N VAL A 190 -7.33 -5.65 -17.92
CA VAL A 190 -6.21 -4.97 -18.60
C VAL A 190 -6.60 -4.51 -19.99
N ALA A 191 -6.44 -3.20 -20.23
CA ALA A 191 -6.47 -2.58 -21.54
C ALA A 191 -5.05 -2.48 -22.13
N VAL A 192 -4.89 -2.71 -23.43
CA VAL A 192 -3.61 -2.55 -24.14
C VAL A 192 -3.80 -1.71 -25.39
N ILE A 193 -2.92 -0.74 -25.62
CA ILE A 193 -2.89 0.03 -26.87
C ILE A 193 -2.32 -0.83 -27.99
N LEU A 194 -3.11 -1.03 -29.04
CA LEU A 194 -2.74 -1.82 -30.21
C LEU A 194 -2.33 -0.90 -31.36
N TYR A 195 -1.01 -0.79 -31.56
CA TYR A 195 -0.43 -0.02 -32.66
C TYR A 195 -0.60 -0.73 -34.01
N ASP A 196 0.03 -1.90 -34.18
CA ASP A 196 -0.09 -2.75 -35.37
C ASP A 196 0.31 -4.20 -35.06
N LEU A 197 0.02 -5.12 -35.98
CA LEU A 197 0.50 -6.52 -35.94
C LEU A 197 1.46 -6.82 -37.11
N ILE A 198 2.17 -5.82 -37.62
CA ILE A 198 2.98 -5.95 -38.84
C ILE A 198 4.06 -7.06 -38.71
N PRO A 199 4.85 -7.15 -37.62
CA PRO A 199 5.82 -8.24 -37.47
C PRO A 199 5.16 -9.62 -37.30
N TYR A 200 3.92 -9.69 -36.79
CA TYR A 200 3.18 -10.95 -36.67
C TYR A 200 2.73 -11.48 -38.04
N ILE A 201 2.16 -10.59 -38.87
CA ILE A 201 1.59 -10.89 -40.19
C ILE A 201 2.72 -11.10 -41.21
N LEU A 202 3.67 -10.17 -41.25
CA LEU A 202 4.81 -10.18 -42.15
C LEU A 202 6.08 -10.58 -41.37
N ARG A 203 6.18 -11.88 -41.01
CA ARG A 203 7.29 -12.36 -40.17
C ARG A 203 8.68 -12.12 -40.76
N SER A 204 8.85 -12.21 -42.08
CA SER A 204 10.12 -11.84 -42.73
C SER A 204 10.00 -10.48 -43.42
N PRO A 205 10.93 -9.53 -43.23
CA PRO A 205 12.22 -9.69 -42.54
C PRO A 205 12.21 -9.41 -41.02
N TYR A 206 11.06 -9.01 -40.45
CA TYR A 206 11.01 -8.40 -39.11
C TYR A 206 11.42 -9.34 -37.95
N LEU A 207 11.08 -10.62 -38.06
CA LEU A 207 11.28 -11.68 -37.05
C LEU A 207 12.24 -12.78 -37.56
N ASP A 208 13.12 -12.48 -38.53
CA ASP A 208 14.12 -13.44 -39.04
C ASP A 208 15.17 -13.81 -37.96
N HIS A 209 15.38 -12.95 -36.95
CA HIS A 209 16.27 -13.25 -35.82
C HIS A 209 15.55 -14.08 -34.74
N PRO A 210 16.01 -15.31 -34.40
CA PRO A 210 15.26 -16.23 -33.53
C PRO A 210 14.91 -15.68 -32.14
N ALA A 211 15.82 -14.94 -31.49
CA ALA A 211 15.53 -14.34 -30.18
C ALA A 211 14.45 -13.24 -30.27
N HIS A 212 14.40 -12.50 -31.38
CA HIS A 212 13.36 -11.48 -31.60
C HIS A 212 12.01 -12.15 -31.85
N ALA A 213 11.98 -13.22 -32.66
CA ALA A 213 10.78 -14.02 -32.88
C ALA A 213 10.20 -14.59 -31.57
N LEU A 214 11.03 -15.24 -30.75
CA LEU A 214 10.60 -15.83 -29.47
C LEU A 214 10.05 -14.77 -28.49
N TRP A 215 10.73 -13.63 -28.35
CA TRP A 215 10.23 -12.51 -27.54
C TRP A 215 8.90 -11.96 -28.08
N TYR A 216 8.80 -11.75 -29.39
CA TYR A 216 7.60 -11.18 -30.00
C TYR A 216 6.40 -12.13 -29.88
N ASP A 217 6.61 -13.44 -30.08
CA ASP A 217 5.58 -14.46 -29.91
C ASP A 217 5.10 -14.56 -28.44
N ASP A 218 5.98 -14.37 -27.46
CA ASP A 218 5.60 -14.26 -26.04
C ASP A 218 4.78 -12.99 -25.75
N LYS A 219 5.19 -11.85 -26.31
CA LYS A 219 4.39 -10.60 -26.25
C LYS A 219 3.01 -10.75 -26.89
N ILE A 220 2.88 -11.53 -27.97
CA ILE A 220 1.58 -11.89 -28.55
C ILE A 220 0.74 -12.75 -27.58
N GLN A 221 1.34 -13.62 -26.77
CA GLN A 221 0.58 -14.34 -25.72
C GLN A 221 0.11 -13.40 -24.60
N HIS A 222 0.92 -12.41 -24.20
CA HIS A 222 0.46 -11.37 -23.27
C HIS A 222 -0.66 -10.52 -23.88
N LEU A 223 -0.54 -10.13 -25.16
CA LEU A 223 -1.56 -9.37 -25.87
C LEU A 223 -2.90 -10.13 -25.89
N ARG A 224 -2.88 -11.43 -26.20
CA ARG A 224 -4.05 -12.33 -26.16
C ARG A 224 -4.73 -12.45 -24.79
N ARG A 225 -4.04 -12.13 -23.69
CA ARG A 225 -4.61 -12.13 -22.34
C ARG A 225 -5.33 -10.83 -21.98
N ALA A 226 -5.12 -9.74 -22.73
CA ALA A 226 -5.73 -8.44 -22.47
C ALA A 226 -7.26 -8.51 -22.62
N ASP A 227 -7.98 -7.83 -21.72
CA ASP A 227 -9.44 -7.80 -21.70
C ASP A 227 -9.99 -6.87 -22.78
N LEU A 228 -9.30 -5.76 -23.02
CA LEU A 228 -9.63 -4.74 -24.01
C LEU A 228 -8.39 -4.36 -24.84
N LEU A 229 -8.54 -4.31 -26.17
CA LEU A 229 -7.55 -3.74 -27.08
C LEU A 229 -8.03 -2.37 -27.59
N LEU A 230 -7.20 -1.36 -27.43
CA LEU A 230 -7.44 0.00 -27.91
C LEU A 230 -6.64 0.21 -29.20
N ALA A 231 -7.26 -0.10 -30.33
CA ALA A 231 -6.63 -0.05 -31.65
C ALA A 231 -6.51 1.39 -32.17
N ILE A 232 -5.35 1.75 -32.72
CA ILE A 232 -5.14 3.12 -33.22
C ILE A 232 -5.81 3.39 -34.58
N SER A 233 -6.27 2.36 -35.29
CA SER A 233 -6.95 2.43 -36.60
C SER A 233 -8.00 1.33 -36.75
N GLU A 234 -8.86 1.42 -37.78
CA GLU A 234 -9.73 0.29 -38.14
C GLU A 234 -8.93 -0.86 -38.77
N SER A 235 -7.77 -0.59 -39.38
CA SER A 235 -6.86 -1.63 -39.89
C SER A 235 -6.31 -2.49 -38.76
N SER A 236 -5.69 -1.88 -37.74
CA SER A 236 -5.16 -2.61 -36.59
C SER A 236 -6.26 -3.32 -35.80
N ARG A 237 -7.48 -2.75 -35.76
CA ARG A 237 -8.67 -3.42 -35.21
C ARG A 237 -9.02 -4.69 -35.99
N GLY A 238 -9.10 -4.60 -37.33
CA GLY A 238 -9.34 -5.74 -38.20
C GLY A 238 -8.28 -6.83 -38.05
N GLU A 239 -7.00 -6.44 -38.01
CA GLU A 239 -5.87 -7.37 -37.84
C GLU A 239 -5.95 -8.18 -36.54
N ALA A 240 -6.36 -7.58 -35.42
CA ALA A 240 -6.54 -8.32 -34.15
C ALA A 240 -7.74 -9.28 -34.20
N ILE A 241 -8.83 -8.90 -34.87
CA ILE A 241 -10.00 -9.78 -35.04
C ILE A 241 -9.63 -10.96 -35.96
N GLU A 242 -8.98 -10.71 -37.09
CA GLU A 242 -8.64 -11.73 -38.09
C GLU A 242 -7.47 -12.64 -37.67
N HIS A 243 -6.36 -12.09 -37.19
CA HIS A 243 -5.14 -12.85 -36.94
C HIS A 243 -4.95 -13.30 -35.49
N LEU A 244 -5.62 -12.65 -34.53
CA LEU A 244 -5.56 -13.02 -33.12
C LEU A 244 -6.89 -13.60 -32.58
N ASN A 245 -7.95 -13.65 -33.40
CA ASN A 245 -9.30 -14.11 -33.03
C ASN A 245 -9.91 -13.35 -31.84
N PHE A 246 -9.65 -12.05 -31.73
CA PHE A 246 -10.31 -11.22 -30.72
C PHE A 246 -11.79 -11.00 -31.03
N ALA A 247 -12.62 -10.97 -29.99
CA ALA A 247 -14.02 -10.61 -30.10
C ALA A 247 -14.14 -9.12 -30.54
N PRO A 248 -14.97 -8.78 -31.55
CA PRO A 248 -15.08 -7.42 -32.08
C PRO A 248 -15.43 -6.34 -31.06
N GLU A 249 -16.14 -6.69 -29.99
CA GLU A 249 -16.53 -5.84 -28.86
C GLU A 249 -15.40 -5.62 -27.84
N ARG A 250 -14.32 -6.42 -27.91
CA ARG A 250 -13.10 -6.29 -27.10
C ARG A 250 -11.95 -5.60 -27.85
N VAL A 251 -12.18 -5.17 -29.09
CA VAL A 251 -11.21 -4.36 -29.85
C VAL A 251 -11.90 -3.08 -30.26
N ILE A 252 -11.55 -1.97 -29.60
CA ILE A 252 -12.13 -0.66 -29.85
C ILE A 252 -11.11 0.19 -30.60
N ASN A 253 -11.46 0.60 -31.82
CA ASN A 253 -10.76 1.66 -32.51
C ASN A 253 -10.90 2.94 -31.67
N ILE A 254 -9.78 3.54 -31.26
CA ILE A 254 -9.72 4.82 -30.55
C ILE A 254 -9.17 5.96 -31.41
N SER A 255 -8.59 5.67 -32.58
CA SER A 255 -7.79 6.57 -33.43
C SER A 255 -6.38 6.87 -32.87
N SER A 256 -5.63 7.63 -33.67
CA SER A 256 -4.47 8.41 -33.23
C SER A 256 -4.70 9.91 -33.53
N ALA A 257 -3.74 10.75 -33.15
CA ALA A 257 -3.62 12.15 -33.53
C ALA A 257 -2.14 12.54 -33.71
N ILE A 258 -1.90 13.79 -34.09
CA ILE A 258 -0.56 14.39 -34.27
C ILE A 258 -0.32 15.50 -33.24
N ASP A 259 0.87 16.10 -33.23
CA ASP A 259 1.12 17.31 -32.45
C ASP A 259 0.44 18.54 -33.10
N THR A 260 -0.16 19.40 -32.28
CA THR A 260 -0.78 20.68 -32.69
C THR A 260 0.20 21.71 -33.28
N PHE A 261 1.51 21.46 -33.17
CA PHE A 261 2.54 22.22 -33.87
C PHE A 261 2.43 22.07 -35.41
N PHE A 262 1.99 20.92 -35.92
CA PHE A 262 1.80 20.69 -37.35
C PHE A 262 0.53 21.39 -37.86
N LYS A 263 0.72 22.48 -38.61
CA LYS A 263 -0.36 23.36 -39.10
C LYS A 263 0.11 24.22 -40.29
N PRO A 264 -0.80 24.92 -40.99
CA PRO A 264 -0.39 25.83 -42.06
C PRO A 264 0.37 27.03 -41.47
N VAL A 265 1.55 27.33 -42.02
CA VAL A 265 2.41 28.46 -41.64
C VAL A 265 2.93 29.20 -42.88
N ASN A 266 3.09 30.51 -42.76
CA ASN A 266 3.69 31.32 -43.83
C ASN A 266 5.22 31.31 -43.70
N VAL A 267 5.90 30.53 -44.55
CA VAL A 267 7.37 30.46 -44.58
C VAL A 267 7.91 31.62 -45.42
N SER A 268 8.81 32.44 -44.86
CA SER A 268 9.35 33.60 -45.59
C SER A 268 10.24 33.16 -46.77
N PRO A 269 10.38 33.97 -47.84
CA PRO A 269 11.24 33.64 -48.98
C PRO A 269 12.70 33.37 -48.59
N GLU A 270 13.23 34.10 -47.60
CA GLU A 270 14.59 33.92 -47.07
C GLU A 270 14.73 32.59 -46.33
N ARG A 271 13.71 32.20 -45.55
CA ARG A 271 13.68 30.92 -44.83
C ARG A 271 13.50 29.75 -45.80
N GLN A 272 12.62 29.89 -46.78
CA GLN A 272 12.45 28.93 -47.89
C GLN A 272 13.77 28.71 -48.64
N GLN A 273 14.48 29.78 -48.99
CA GLN A 273 15.78 29.69 -49.66
C GLN A 273 16.84 29.02 -48.77
N THR A 274 16.81 29.30 -47.46
CA THR A 274 17.71 28.68 -46.46
C THR A 274 17.49 27.17 -46.38
N LEU A 275 16.24 26.73 -46.22
CA LEU A 275 15.86 25.30 -46.21
C LEU A 275 16.27 24.60 -47.51
N ARG A 276 15.99 25.25 -48.66
CA ARG A 276 16.36 24.73 -49.98
C ARG A 276 17.86 24.53 -50.14
N GLN A 277 18.68 25.49 -49.69
CA GLN A 277 20.13 25.36 -49.70
C GLN A 277 20.64 24.30 -48.73
N HIS A 278 20.06 24.22 -47.52
CA HIS A 278 20.50 23.27 -46.49
C HIS A 278 20.24 21.81 -46.89
N TYR A 279 19.07 21.53 -47.49
CA TYR A 279 18.67 20.18 -47.87
C TYR A 279 18.90 19.84 -49.37
N GLY A 280 19.52 20.72 -50.16
CA GLY A 280 19.84 20.45 -51.57
C GLY A 280 18.65 20.48 -52.53
N LEU A 281 17.57 21.18 -52.17
CA LEU A 281 16.34 21.29 -52.94
C LEU A 281 16.41 22.48 -53.91
N THR A 282 16.79 22.23 -55.15
CA THR A 282 16.91 23.23 -56.22
C THR A 282 15.63 23.45 -57.03
N ARG A 283 14.68 22.50 -56.95
CA ARG A 283 13.42 22.46 -57.72
C ARG A 283 12.20 22.33 -56.79
N GLU A 284 11.00 22.23 -57.36
CA GLU A 284 9.81 21.92 -56.55
C GLU A 284 9.90 20.48 -56.03
N CYS A 285 9.69 20.26 -54.73
CA CYS A 285 9.88 18.94 -54.12
C CYS A 285 8.58 18.15 -54.02
N ILE A 286 8.65 16.87 -54.40
CA ILE A 286 7.71 15.83 -54.00
C ILE A 286 8.29 15.20 -52.74
N LEU A 287 7.55 15.24 -51.64
CA LEU A 287 8.04 14.91 -50.31
C LEU A 287 7.51 13.55 -49.84
N TYR A 288 8.39 12.74 -49.25
CA TYR A 288 8.05 11.59 -48.42
C TYR A 288 8.81 11.73 -47.10
N THR A 289 8.17 11.33 -45.99
CA THR A 289 8.83 11.18 -44.69
C THR A 289 8.31 9.96 -43.96
N GLY A 290 9.15 9.29 -43.17
CA GLY A 290 8.79 8.06 -42.47
C GLY A 290 9.99 7.20 -42.06
N GLY A 291 9.84 5.89 -42.15
CA GLY A 291 10.93 4.92 -41.97
C GLY A 291 11.54 4.49 -43.31
N ALA A 292 12.66 3.76 -43.25
CA ALA A 292 13.29 3.13 -44.43
C ALA A 292 12.88 1.65 -44.63
N ASP A 293 12.00 1.12 -43.78
CA ASP A 293 11.59 -0.29 -43.78
C ASP A 293 10.98 -0.74 -45.12
N HIS A 294 11.11 -2.03 -45.44
CA HIS A 294 10.58 -2.61 -46.69
C HIS A 294 9.10 -2.23 -46.96
N ARG A 295 8.24 -2.28 -45.93
CA ARG A 295 6.81 -1.92 -46.03
C ARG A 295 6.55 -0.47 -46.46
N LYS A 296 7.52 0.44 -46.29
CA LYS A 296 7.42 1.86 -46.66
C LYS A 296 7.60 2.11 -48.16
N ASN A 297 8.02 1.10 -48.92
CA ASN A 297 7.95 1.08 -50.39
C ASN A 297 8.68 2.24 -51.10
N ILE A 298 9.73 2.81 -50.50
CA ILE A 298 10.52 3.91 -51.08
C ILE A 298 11.06 3.52 -52.46
N GLY A 299 11.48 2.26 -52.65
CA GLY A 299 11.91 1.75 -53.95
C GLY A 299 10.80 1.73 -55.01
N GLY A 300 9.53 1.50 -54.62
CA GLY A 300 8.37 1.61 -55.51
C GLY A 300 8.12 3.05 -55.95
N LEU A 301 8.24 4.00 -55.03
CA LEU A 301 8.12 5.44 -55.30
C LEU A 301 9.24 5.97 -56.20
N ILE A 302 10.49 5.54 -56.01
CA ILE A 302 11.62 5.89 -56.90
C ILE A 302 11.35 5.41 -58.33
N ARG A 303 10.89 4.16 -58.49
CA ARG A 303 10.48 3.63 -59.80
C ARG A 303 9.33 4.43 -60.41
N ALA A 304 8.32 4.78 -59.60
CA ALA A 304 7.17 5.57 -60.05
C ALA A 304 7.57 6.97 -60.53
N PHE A 305 8.45 7.65 -59.81
CA PHE A 305 8.98 8.95 -60.21
C PHE A 305 9.78 8.86 -61.52
N ALA A 306 10.52 7.77 -61.74
CA ALA A 306 11.21 7.49 -62.99
C ALA A 306 10.29 7.12 -64.18
N LEU A 307 9.00 6.88 -63.96
CA LEU A 307 7.99 6.71 -65.02
C LEU A 307 7.32 8.04 -65.43
N LEU A 308 7.51 9.13 -64.69
CA LEU A 308 6.95 10.44 -65.05
C LEU A 308 7.57 11.00 -66.34
N PRO A 309 6.80 11.70 -67.19
CA PRO A 309 7.33 12.35 -68.38
C PRO A 309 8.39 13.40 -68.02
N HIS A 310 9.36 13.62 -68.91
CA HIS A 310 10.46 14.59 -68.71
C HIS A 310 9.96 15.99 -68.31
N SER A 311 8.87 16.47 -68.90
CA SER A 311 8.24 17.75 -68.56
C SER A 311 7.88 17.91 -67.08
N LEU A 312 7.57 16.83 -66.38
CA LEU A 312 7.35 16.84 -64.92
C LEU A 312 8.61 16.50 -64.16
N ARG A 313 9.35 15.46 -64.59
CA ARG A 313 10.53 14.92 -63.90
C ARG A 313 11.67 15.94 -63.81
N ASP A 314 11.86 16.74 -64.85
CA ASP A 314 12.92 17.74 -64.92
C ASP A 314 12.56 18.97 -64.05
N GLY A 315 11.27 19.24 -63.85
CA GLY A 315 10.77 20.33 -62.99
C GLY A 315 10.73 20.04 -61.48
N HIS A 316 10.89 18.78 -61.07
CA HIS A 316 10.71 18.35 -59.68
C HIS A 316 11.86 17.50 -59.14
N GLN A 317 12.03 17.49 -57.81
CA GLN A 317 12.90 16.55 -57.09
C GLN A 317 12.08 15.66 -56.16
N LEU A 318 12.49 14.41 -56.00
CA LEU A 318 11.94 13.49 -54.99
C LEU A 318 12.79 13.60 -53.71
N ALA A 319 12.21 14.14 -52.65
CA ALA A 319 12.84 14.31 -51.34
C ALA A 319 12.37 13.21 -50.38
N ILE A 320 13.29 12.39 -49.90
CA ILE A 320 13.06 11.30 -48.96
C ILE A 320 13.66 11.71 -47.60
N VAL A 321 12.78 12.02 -46.66
CA VAL A 321 13.12 12.44 -45.31
C VAL A 321 13.01 11.26 -44.35
N CYS A 322 14.14 10.61 -44.10
CA CYS A 322 14.29 9.68 -42.97
C CYS A 322 15.77 9.43 -42.67
N THR A 323 16.06 9.06 -41.43
CA THR A 323 17.37 8.50 -41.07
C THR A 323 17.57 7.17 -41.78
N MET A 324 18.72 6.99 -42.41
CA MET A 324 19.12 5.77 -43.13
C MET A 324 20.59 5.46 -42.87
N ASN A 325 20.94 4.18 -42.78
CA ASN A 325 22.34 3.75 -42.79
C ASN A 325 22.95 3.83 -44.20
N GLU A 326 24.28 3.75 -44.29
CA GLU A 326 25.00 3.87 -45.58
C GLU A 326 24.67 2.76 -46.60
N ALA A 327 24.20 1.59 -46.15
CA ALA A 327 23.80 0.51 -47.07
C ALA A 327 22.45 0.80 -47.71
N GLU A 328 21.47 1.28 -46.92
CA GLU A 328 20.16 1.75 -47.39
C GLU A 328 20.30 2.91 -48.38
N GLN A 329 21.09 3.93 -48.03
CA GLN A 329 21.32 5.08 -48.91
C GLN A 329 21.95 4.66 -50.25
N ARG A 330 22.96 3.77 -50.23
CA ARG A 330 23.55 3.22 -51.46
C ARG A 330 22.56 2.39 -52.26
N HIS A 331 21.73 1.58 -51.62
CA HIS A 331 20.71 0.77 -52.28
C HIS A 331 19.68 1.65 -53.01
N LEU A 332 19.17 2.71 -52.38
CA LEU A 332 18.19 3.60 -52.99
C LEU A 332 18.79 4.47 -54.11
N ARG A 333 20.04 4.96 -53.95
CA ARG A 333 20.75 5.67 -55.02
C ARG A 333 21.01 4.75 -56.22
N ALA A 334 21.42 3.51 -56.00
CA ALA A 334 21.59 2.52 -57.06
C ALA A 334 20.27 2.19 -57.77
N ALA A 335 19.15 2.08 -57.02
CA ALA A 335 17.82 1.90 -57.60
C ALA A 335 17.39 3.08 -58.49
N ALA A 336 17.65 4.33 -58.06
CA ALA A 336 17.39 5.53 -58.86
C ALA A 336 18.23 5.56 -60.14
N GLN A 337 19.53 5.27 -60.03
CA GLN A 337 20.44 5.22 -61.18
C GLN A 337 20.05 4.12 -62.18
N ALA A 338 19.64 2.94 -61.70
CA ALA A 338 19.15 1.84 -62.54
C ALA A 338 17.85 2.20 -63.28
N CYS A 339 17.05 3.14 -62.76
CA CYS A 339 15.86 3.68 -63.43
C CYS A 339 16.17 4.88 -64.35
N GLY A 340 17.45 5.25 -64.53
CA GLY A 340 17.85 6.37 -65.38
C GLY A 340 17.52 7.75 -64.83
N LEU A 341 17.39 7.89 -63.50
CA LEU A 341 17.26 9.21 -62.86
C LEU A 341 18.63 9.91 -62.79
N PRO A 342 18.70 11.24 -63.02
CA PRO A 342 19.92 12.00 -62.78
C PRO A 342 20.21 12.11 -61.27
N GLU A 343 21.47 12.34 -60.92
CA GLU A 343 21.96 12.29 -59.53
C GLU A 343 21.25 13.29 -58.59
N ASP A 344 20.81 14.43 -59.12
CA ASP A 344 20.14 15.50 -58.37
C ASP A 344 18.62 15.30 -58.24
N ALA A 345 18.02 14.29 -58.90
CA ALA A 345 16.58 14.04 -58.86
C ALA A 345 16.10 13.35 -57.57
N LEU A 346 16.97 12.60 -56.89
CA LEU A 346 16.68 11.93 -55.62
C LEU A 346 17.50 12.56 -54.50
N ILE A 347 16.81 13.24 -53.59
CA ILE A 347 17.40 13.87 -52.41
C ILE A 347 17.10 13.01 -51.18
N LEU A 348 18.16 12.44 -50.59
CA LEU A 348 18.10 11.75 -49.30
C LEU A 348 18.60 12.73 -48.24
N THR A 349 17.71 13.27 -47.41
CA THR A 349 18.05 14.37 -46.49
C THR A 349 18.67 13.90 -45.17
N GLY A 350 18.43 12.64 -44.80
CA GLY A 350 18.67 12.17 -43.43
C GLY A 350 17.62 12.68 -42.45
N TYR A 351 17.99 12.80 -41.17
CA TYR A 351 17.15 13.36 -40.12
C TYR A 351 16.88 14.86 -40.36
N ILE A 352 15.63 15.27 -40.19
CA ILE A 352 15.19 16.67 -40.22
C ILE A 352 14.49 16.98 -38.88
N PRO A 353 14.85 18.08 -38.18
CA PRO A 353 14.14 18.51 -36.97
C PRO A 353 12.69 18.91 -37.26
N ASP A 354 11.76 18.64 -36.33
CA ASP A 354 10.32 18.87 -36.50
C ASP A 354 9.95 20.29 -37.00
N HIS A 355 10.70 21.34 -36.61
CA HIS A 355 10.49 22.71 -37.11
C HIS A 355 10.78 22.85 -38.61
N ASP A 356 11.89 22.28 -39.09
CA ASP A 356 12.24 22.29 -40.50
C ASP A 356 11.27 21.39 -41.30
N LEU A 357 10.82 20.27 -40.70
CA LEU A 357 9.84 19.36 -41.31
C LEU A 357 8.46 20.02 -41.48
N LEU A 358 7.98 20.77 -40.48
CA LEU A 358 6.78 21.62 -40.57
C LEU A 358 6.86 22.56 -41.77
N GLU A 359 7.96 23.30 -41.91
CA GLU A 359 8.15 24.24 -43.01
C GLU A 359 8.27 23.52 -44.36
N LEU A 360 8.92 22.36 -44.41
CA LEU A 360 9.01 21.55 -45.64
C LEU A 360 7.67 20.94 -46.07
N TYR A 361 6.79 20.53 -45.14
CA TYR A 361 5.42 20.14 -45.48
C TYR A 361 4.67 21.31 -46.14
N ASN A 362 4.76 22.52 -45.56
CA ASN A 362 4.14 23.75 -46.09
C ASN A 362 4.72 24.20 -47.44
N LEU A 363 5.96 23.82 -47.76
CA LEU A 363 6.67 24.18 -48.99
C LEU A 363 6.62 23.12 -50.09
N CYS A 364 6.21 21.88 -49.78
CA CYS A 364 6.25 20.80 -50.74
C CYS A 364 5.15 20.94 -51.81
N LYS A 365 5.45 20.49 -53.03
CA LYS A 365 4.49 20.50 -54.13
C LYS A 365 3.41 19.43 -53.95
N LEU A 366 3.81 18.29 -53.38
CA LEU A 366 2.98 17.11 -53.19
C LEU A 366 3.66 16.24 -52.14
N PHE A 367 2.93 15.83 -51.11
CA PHE A 367 3.34 14.76 -50.21
C PHE A 367 2.81 13.41 -50.73
N VAL A 368 3.63 12.37 -50.69
CA VAL A 368 3.28 11.03 -51.19
C VAL A 368 3.65 9.96 -50.17
N PHE A 369 2.68 9.10 -49.83
CA PHE A 369 2.87 8.06 -48.81
C PHE A 369 2.56 6.65 -49.38
N PRO A 370 3.57 5.97 -49.97
CA PRO A 370 3.42 4.77 -50.79
C PRO A 370 3.43 3.45 -49.99
N SER A 371 3.28 3.51 -48.66
CA SER A 371 3.40 2.37 -47.76
C SER A 371 2.43 1.23 -48.07
N LEU A 372 2.97 0.02 -48.16
CA LEU A 372 2.21 -1.23 -48.34
C LEU A 372 1.39 -1.58 -47.09
N HIS A 373 1.90 -1.27 -45.89
CA HIS A 373 1.27 -1.57 -44.60
C HIS A 373 1.63 -0.49 -43.57
N GLU A 374 0.63 0.09 -42.91
CA GLU A 374 0.74 0.99 -41.76
C GLU A 374 -0.28 0.64 -40.67
N GLY A 375 0.08 0.85 -39.40
CA GLY A 375 -0.88 0.85 -38.29
C GLY A 375 -1.72 2.12 -38.21
N PHE A 376 -1.21 3.27 -38.69
CA PHE A 376 -1.98 4.52 -38.79
C PHE A 376 -1.53 5.41 -39.96
N GLY A 377 -0.26 5.83 -39.97
CA GLY A 377 0.29 6.71 -41.02
C GLY A 377 0.37 8.18 -40.63
N LEU A 378 0.86 8.48 -39.42
CA LEU A 378 1.03 9.85 -38.90
C LEU A 378 1.68 10.85 -39.90
N PRO A 379 2.74 10.50 -40.67
CA PRO A 379 3.33 11.44 -41.63
C PRO A 379 2.35 12.01 -42.68
N ALA A 380 1.38 11.21 -43.11
CA ALA A 380 0.34 11.68 -44.03
C ALA A 380 -0.60 12.68 -43.34
N LEU A 381 -0.98 12.41 -42.09
CA LEU A 381 -1.81 13.30 -41.28
C LEU A 381 -1.09 14.62 -40.93
N GLU A 382 0.21 14.57 -40.61
CA GLU A 382 1.06 15.75 -40.39
C GLU A 382 1.14 16.63 -41.65
N ALA A 383 1.41 16.04 -42.81
CA ALA A 383 1.44 16.75 -44.09
C ALA A 383 0.08 17.39 -44.42
N MET A 384 -1.02 16.65 -44.23
CA MET A 384 -2.39 17.15 -44.41
C MET A 384 -2.70 18.33 -43.50
N ALA A 385 -2.35 18.23 -42.20
CA ALA A 385 -2.55 19.31 -41.24
C ALA A 385 -1.76 20.57 -41.61
N CYS A 386 -0.58 20.41 -42.23
CA CYS A 386 0.24 21.50 -42.75
C CYS A 386 -0.31 22.13 -44.05
N GLY A 387 -1.41 21.62 -44.62
CA GLY A 387 -1.96 22.11 -45.89
C GLY A 387 -1.22 21.61 -47.13
N ALA A 388 -0.36 20.59 -47.00
CA ALA A 388 0.25 19.94 -48.16
C ALA A 388 -0.84 19.21 -48.97
N PRO A 389 -0.79 19.26 -50.33
CA PRO A 389 -1.51 18.30 -51.14
C PRO A 389 -0.97 16.90 -50.84
N VAL A 390 -1.83 15.94 -50.49
CA VAL A 390 -1.42 14.58 -50.11
C VAL A 390 -2.04 13.55 -51.02
N ILE A 391 -1.22 12.58 -51.46
CA ILE A 391 -1.68 11.31 -52.02
C ILE A 391 -1.08 10.13 -51.23
N ALA A 392 -1.83 9.05 -51.08
CA ALA A 392 -1.37 7.89 -50.30
C ALA A 392 -1.87 6.56 -50.86
N SER A 393 -1.40 5.49 -50.27
CA SER A 393 -1.78 4.13 -50.64
C SER A 393 -3.21 3.81 -50.24
N ASN A 394 -3.93 3.03 -51.05
CA ASN A 394 -5.29 2.58 -50.77
C ASN A 394 -5.38 1.37 -49.81
N THR A 395 -4.32 1.12 -49.03
CA THR A 395 -4.16 -0.06 -48.18
C THR A 395 -4.10 0.28 -46.70
N THR A 396 -4.56 -0.65 -45.86
CA THR A 396 -4.50 -0.58 -44.38
C THR A 396 -5.19 0.67 -43.82
N SER A 397 -4.55 1.43 -42.94
CA SER A 397 -5.14 2.62 -42.29
C SER A 397 -5.15 3.90 -43.13
N LEU A 398 -4.47 3.93 -44.29
CA LEU A 398 -4.34 5.16 -45.07
C LEU A 398 -5.66 5.69 -45.68
N PRO A 399 -6.59 4.84 -46.17
CA PRO A 399 -7.91 5.31 -46.60
C PRO A 399 -8.71 6.06 -45.52
N GLU A 400 -8.66 5.65 -44.25
CA GLU A 400 -9.38 6.35 -43.16
C GLU A 400 -8.71 7.68 -42.77
N VAL A 401 -7.36 7.74 -42.80
CA VAL A 401 -6.61 8.97 -42.53
C VAL A 401 -6.83 10.01 -43.63
N ILE A 402 -6.66 9.61 -44.90
CA ILE A 402 -6.87 10.51 -46.05
C ILE A 402 -8.35 10.88 -46.21
N GLY A 403 -9.28 9.96 -45.94
CA GLY A 403 -10.72 10.21 -45.98
C GLY A 403 -11.28 10.59 -47.36
N ARG A 404 -10.56 10.28 -48.44
CA ARG A 404 -10.84 10.73 -49.80
C ARG A 404 -10.27 9.79 -50.86
N GLU A 405 -11.14 9.15 -51.65
CA GLU A 405 -10.77 8.06 -52.58
C GLU A 405 -9.93 8.52 -53.78
N ASP A 406 -10.21 9.68 -54.37
CA ASP A 406 -9.47 10.21 -55.53
C ASP A 406 -8.05 10.68 -55.19
N ALA A 407 -7.69 10.74 -53.90
CA ALA A 407 -6.33 10.95 -53.41
C ALA A 407 -5.51 9.65 -53.27
N LEU A 408 -6.14 8.48 -53.47
CA LEU A 408 -5.52 7.18 -53.21
C LEU A 408 -4.97 6.49 -54.48
N PHE A 409 -4.01 5.58 -54.29
CA PHE A 409 -3.45 4.73 -55.35
C PHE A 409 -3.10 3.33 -54.82
N ASP A 410 -3.04 2.34 -55.71
CA ASP A 410 -2.49 1.01 -55.37
C ASP A 410 -0.96 1.10 -55.24
N PRO A 411 -0.35 0.78 -54.08
CA PRO A 411 1.10 0.86 -53.87
C PRO A 411 1.89 -0.30 -54.50
N ARG A 412 1.23 -1.38 -54.95
CA ARG A 412 1.90 -2.63 -55.35
C ARG A 412 2.61 -2.54 -56.70
N THR A 413 2.22 -1.58 -57.53
CA THR A 413 2.77 -1.35 -58.89
C THR A 413 3.29 0.09 -59.03
N PRO A 414 4.54 0.33 -59.47
CA PRO A 414 5.04 1.68 -59.70
C PRO A 414 4.20 2.52 -60.68
N GLU A 415 3.51 1.86 -61.61
CA GLU A 415 2.70 2.48 -62.67
C GLU A 415 1.47 3.21 -62.11
N THR A 416 0.80 2.66 -61.09
CA THR A 416 -0.36 3.28 -60.43
C THR A 416 0.05 4.48 -59.58
N ILE A 417 1.18 4.38 -58.88
CA ILE A 417 1.79 5.50 -58.16
C ILE A 417 2.15 6.62 -59.16
N ALA A 418 2.80 6.27 -60.28
CA ALA A 418 3.20 7.23 -61.32
C ALA A 418 2.01 7.91 -61.99
N ALA A 419 0.92 7.18 -62.23
CA ALA A 419 -0.31 7.73 -62.79
C ALA A 419 -0.94 8.78 -61.87
N LYS A 420 -1.02 8.51 -60.55
CA LYS A 420 -1.56 9.46 -59.56
C LYS A 420 -0.64 10.66 -59.32
N LEU A 421 0.69 10.44 -59.29
CA LEU A 421 1.69 11.52 -59.27
C LEU A 421 1.49 12.47 -60.47
N ARG A 422 1.42 11.93 -61.70
CA ARG A 422 1.18 12.74 -62.90
C ARG A 422 -0.12 13.53 -62.82
N GLU A 423 -1.21 12.88 -62.45
CA GLU A 423 -2.54 13.50 -62.34
C GLU A 423 -2.54 14.75 -61.45
N VAL A 424 -1.96 14.66 -60.25
CA VAL A 424 -1.95 15.77 -59.28
C VAL A 424 -0.91 16.86 -59.62
N LEU A 425 0.19 16.49 -60.28
CA LEU A 425 1.18 17.46 -60.75
C LEU A 425 0.67 18.28 -61.94
N GLU A 426 -0.04 17.65 -62.88
CA GLU A 426 -0.64 18.32 -64.05
C GLU A 426 -1.93 19.08 -63.71
N ASN A 427 -2.71 18.64 -62.72
CA ASN A 427 -3.99 19.25 -62.35
C ASN A 427 -3.86 20.19 -61.13
N ASN A 428 -3.65 21.48 -61.39
CA ASN A 428 -3.60 22.52 -60.35
C ASN A 428 -4.86 22.55 -59.47
N ALA A 429 -6.05 22.42 -60.08
CA ALA A 429 -7.32 22.52 -59.34
C ALA A 429 -7.49 21.34 -58.37
N LEU A 430 -7.18 20.11 -58.78
CA LEU A 430 -7.17 18.95 -57.89
C LEU A 430 -6.15 19.14 -56.76
N ARG A 431 -4.96 19.66 -57.05
CA ARG A 431 -3.91 19.84 -56.05
C ARG A 431 -4.27 20.92 -55.01
N GLU A 432 -4.86 22.03 -55.44
CA GLU A 432 -5.42 23.06 -54.55
C GLU A 432 -6.60 22.53 -53.72
N ASP A 433 -7.40 21.62 -54.29
CA ASP A 433 -8.50 20.96 -53.60
C ASP A 433 -8.01 19.97 -52.53
N LEU A 434 -6.97 19.19 -52.82
CA LEU A 434 -6.28 18.33 -51.85
C LEU A 434 -5.64 19.13 -50.70
N ALA A 435 -5.02 20.28 -51.01
CA ALA A 435 -4.43 21.18 -50.01
C ALA A 435 -5.47 21.78 -49.05
N ARG A 436 -6.70 22.04 -49.50
CA ARG A 436 -7.81 22.49 -48.65
C ARG A 436 -8.42 21.35 -47.84
N HIS A 437 -8.59 20.18 -48.46
CA HIS A 437 -9.11 18.97 -47.79
C HIS A 437 -8.21 18.52 -46.63
N GLY A 438 -6.89 18.64 -46.76
CA GLY A 438 -5.91 18.22 -45.74
C GLY A 438 -6.22 18.75 -44.33
N PRO A 439 -6.24 20.07 -44.09
CA PRO A 439 -6.52 20.63 -42.77
C PRO A 439 -7.94 20.40 -42.26
N GLU A 440 -8.93 20.29 -43.16
CA GLU A 440 -10.33 19.99 -42.79
C GLU A 440 -10.48 18.55 -42.28
N GLN A 441 -9.88 17.58 -42.98
CA GLN A 441 -9.84 16.18 -42.57
C GLN A 441 -8.97 15.99 -41.31
N ALA A 442 -7.85 16.70 -41.20
CA ALA A 442 -6.94 16.59 -40.06
C ALA A 442 -7.60 16.99 -38.71
N GLN A 443 -8.53 17.96 -38.72
CA GLN A 443 -9.29 18.36 -37.52
C GLN A 443 -10.15 17.25 -36.89
N ARG A 444 -10.41 16.16 -37.61
CA ARG A 444 -11.15 14.99 -37.09
C ARG A 444 -10.30 14.13 -36.15
N PHE A 445 -8.99 14.33 -36.12
CA PHE A 445 -8.02 13.57 -35.35
C PHE A 445 -7.46 14.41 -34.21
N SER A 446 -7.84 14.10 -32.97
CA SER A 446 -7.34 14.80 -31.78
C SER A 446 -7.10 13.85 -30.62
N TRP A 447 -6.11 14.19 -29.78
CA TRP A 447 -5.83 13.44 -28.56
C TRP A 447 -7.02 13.45 -27.61
N ASP A 448 -7.76 14.56 -27.52
CA ASP A 448 -8.95 14.67 -26.68
C ASP A 448 -10.07 13.70 -27.14
N SER A 449 -10.28 13.54 -28.46
CA SER A 449 -11.24 12.56 -28.99
C SER A 449 -10.76 11.11 -28.79
N THR A 450 -9.46 10.87 -28.95
CA THR A 450 -8.81 9.57 -28.75
C THR A 450 -8.91 9.12 -27.29
N ALA A 451 -8.56 10.00 -26.36
CA ALA A 451 -8.68 9.80 -24.92
C ALA A 451 -10.13 9.56 -24.50
N ARG A 452 -11.08 10.39 -24.97
CA ARG A 452 -12.51 10.19 -24.69
C ARG A 452 -13.00 8.81 -25.12
N ARG A 453 -12.63 8.33 -26.31
CA ARG A 453 -12.98 6.98 -26.79
C ARG A 453 -12.35 5.87 -25.93
N ALA A 454 -11.12 6.06 -25.47
CA ALA A 454 -10.45 5.12 -24.56
C ALA A 454 -11.13 5.06 -23.19
N ILE A 455 -11.47 6.22 -22.60
CA ILE A 455 -12.24 6.33 -21.35
C ILE A 455 -13.62 5.69 -21.50
N GLU A 456 -14.35 6.02 -22.57
CA GLU A 456 -15.67 5.43 -22.87
C GLU A 456 -15.60 3.90 -22.99
N ALA A 457 -14.57 3.35 -23.64
CA ALA A 457 -14.37 1.91 -23.78
C ALA A 457 -14.08 1.21 -22.44
N ILE A 458 -13.21 1.79 -21.60
CA ILE A 458 -12.87 1.28 -20.28
C ILE A 458 -14.10 1.34 -19.35
N ASN A 459 -14.77 2.50 -19.27
CA ASN A 459 -15.93 2.72 -18.42
C ASN A 459 -17.11 1.82 -18.83
N ALA A 460 -17.34 1.62 -20.14
CA ALA A 460 -18.42 0.75 -20.63
C ALA A 460 -18.23 -0.72 -20.24
N GLN A 461 -16.98 -1.20 -20.14
CA GLN A 461 -16.68 -2.57 -19.68
C GLN A 461 -16.63 -2.66 -18.15
N GLY A 462 -16.17 -1.62 -17.44
CA GLY A 462 -16.18 -1.57 -15.97
C GLY A 462 -17.55 -1.34 -15.32
N ALA A 463 -18.54 -0.84 -16.08
CA ALA A 463 -19.94 -0.74 -15.63
C ALA A 463 -20.72 -2.08 -15.72
N SER A 464 -20.13 -3.09 -16.38
CA SER A 464 -20.54 -4.49 -16.26
C SER A 464 -19.82 -5.09 -15.05
N ASP A 465 -20.52 -5.85 -14.21
CA ASP A 465 -20.00 -6.51 -12.98
C ASP A 465 -18.98 -7.65 -13.26
N THR A 466 -18.30 -7.56 -14.40
CA THR A 466 -17.28 -8.48 -14.90
C THR A 466 -15.89 -8.03 -14.47
N ARG A 467 -15.64 -8.07 -13.15
CA ARG A 467 -14.30 -8.49 -12.69
C ARG A 467 -14.00 -9.82 -13.39
N PRO A 468 -12.78 -10.07 -13.89
CA PRO A 468 -12.47 -11.33 -14.56
C PRO A 468 -12.84 -12.48 -13.62
N ALA A 469 -13.81 -13.29 -14.05
CA ALA A 469 -14.40 -14.34 -13.24
C ALA A 469 -13.49 -15.58 -13.13
N HIS A 470 -12.23 -15.36 -12.75
CA HIS A 470 -11.55 -16.22 -11.79
C HIS A 470 -12.13 -15.99 -10.38
N ALA A 471 -13.46 -16.16 -10.28
CA ALA A 471 -13.96 -16.93 -9.18
C ALA A 471 -13.24 -18.28 -9.26
N ALA A 472 -12.20 -18.45 -8.44
CA ALA A 472 -11.90 -19.77 -7.91
C ALA A 472 -13.26 -20.35 -7.49
N PRO A 473 -13.64 -21.55 -7.95
CA PRO A 473 -14.98 -22.07 -7.75
C PRO A 473 -15.29 -21.95 -6.27
N MET A 474 -16.27 -21.10 -5.91
CA MET A 474 -16.68 -20.85 -4.52
C MET A 474 -16.75 -22.22 -3.85
N PRO A 475 -15.82 -22.54 -2.93
CA PRO A 475 -15.83 -23.87 -2.34
C PRO A 475 -17.20 -24.04 -1.72
N THR A 476 -17.83 -25.18 -2.00
CA THR A 476 -19.09 -25.55 -1.34
C THR A 476 -18.89 -25.78 0.17
N ASP A 477 -17.63 -25.78 0.59
CA ASP A 477 -17.12 -25.93 1.94
C ASP A 477 -16.63 -24.58 2.49
N ARG A 478 -16.65 -24.42 3.81
CA ARG A 478 -16.17 -23.19 4.49
C ARG A 478 -14.64 -23.07 4.34
N PRO A 479 -14.06 -21.85 4.23
CA PRO A 479 -12.60 -21.68 4.19
C PRO A 479 -11.93 -22.30 5.42
N ARG A 480 -10.77 -22.92 5.23
CA ARG A 480 -10.03 -23.57 6.31
C ARG A 480 -9.22 -22.57 7.12
N LEU A 481 -9.47 -22.52 8.42
CA LEU A 481 -8.86 -21.59 9.36
C LEU A 481 -7.91 -22.32 10.32
N ALA A 482 -6.63 -21.98 10.26
CA ALA A 482 -5.67 -22.29 11.32
C ALA A 482 -5.84 -21.31 12.49
N PHE A 483 -6.37 -21.78 13.61
CA PHE A 483 -6.55 -21.01 14.82
C PHE A 483 -5.43 -21.31 15.82
N VAL A 484 -4.44 -20.42 15.89
CA VAL A 484 -3.20 -20.58 16.68
C VAL A 484 -3.40 -19.95 18.06
N SER A 485 -3.56 -20.78 19.10
CA SER A 485 -3.88 -20.31 20.45
C SER A 485 -3.58 -21.34 21.55
N PRO A 486 -3.15 -20.95 22.76
CA PRO A 486 -3.27 -21.82 23.92
C PRO A 486 -4.75 -22.12 24.23
N LEU A 487 -5.06 -23.37 24.55
CA LEU A 487 -6.43 -23.85 24.83
C LEU A 487 -6.51 -24.47 26.24
N PRO A 488 -7.71 -24.65 26.82
CA PRO A 488 -7.86 -25.39 28.07
C PRO A 488 -7.14 -26.76 27.97
N PRO A 489 -6.46 -27.25 29.03
CA PRO A 489 -6.41 -26.74 30.40
C PRO A 489 -5.26 -25.74 30.67
N ALA A 490 -4.67 -25.12 29.64
CA ALA A 490 -3.62 -24.12 29.83
C ALA A 490 -4.13 -22.94 30.69
N ARG A 491 -3.39 -22.57 31.73
CA ARG A 491 -3.79 -21.55 32.71
C ARG A 491 -3.52 -20.13 32.19
N SER A 492 -4.25 -19.73 31.16
CA SER A 492 -4.20 -18.40 30.55
C SER A 492 -5.61 -17.85 30.34
N GLY A 493 -5.82 -16.55 30.55
CA GLY A 493 -7.11 -15.92 30.23
C GLY A 493 -7.47 -16.01 28.73
N ILE A 494 -6.47 -16.20 27.87
CA ILE A 494 -6.63 -16.35 26.41
C ILE A 494 -7.18 -17.74 26.05
N SER A 495 -6.94 -18.78 26.87
CA SER A 495 -7.48 -20.11 26.60
C SER A 495 -8.98 -20.18 26.83
N GLU A 496 -9.47 -19.56 27.91
CA GLU A 496 -10.89 -19.37 28.19
C GLU A 496 -11.56 -18.45 27.15
N TYR A 497 -10.89 -17.37 26.76
CA TYR A 497 -11.34 -16.49 25.66
C TYR A 497 -11.53 -17.27 24.35
N SER A 498 -10.55 -18.10 23.98
CA SER A 498 -10.58 -18.89 22.75
C SER A 498 -11.70 -19.93 22.77
N ALA A 499 -11.89 -20.62 23.89
CA ALA A 499 -12.99 -21.58 24.06
C ALA A 499 -14.38 -20.93 23.90
N LEU A 500 -14.56 -19.66 24.32
CA LEU A 500 -15.79 -18.90 24.10
C LEU A 500 -15.98 -18.43 22.65
N LEU A 501 -14.90 -18.12 21.93
CA LEU A 501 -14.95 -17.60 20.56
C LEU A 501 -15.10 -18.69 19.48
N LEU A 502 -14.54 -19.88 19.71
CA LEU A 502 -14.50 -20.95 18.71
C LEU A 502 -15.90 -21.46 18.26
N PRO A 503 -16.86 -21.77 19.15
CA PRO A 503 -18.18 -22.24 18.73
C PRO A 503 -18.94 -21.28 17.78
N PRO A 504 -19.11 -19.97 18.08
CA PRO A 504 -19.82 -19.04 17.17
C PRO A 504 -18.99 -18.64 15.94
N LEU A 505 -17.69 -18.92 15.90
CA LEU A 505 -16.83 -18.72 14.73
C LEU A 505 -16.95 -19.88 13.72
N SER A 506 -17.26 -21.09 14.22
CA SER A 506 -17.38 -22.30 13.39
C SER A 506 -18.41 -22.27 12.24
N PRO A 507 -19.52 -21.50 12.25
CA PRO A 507 -20.40 -21.41 11.09
C PRO A 507 -19.71 -20.80 9.86
N PHE A 508 -18.65 -20.02 10.05
CA PHE A 508 -17.94 -19.31 8.99
C PHE A 508 -16.74 -20.08 8.42
N TYR A 509 -16.14 -20.99 9.20
CA TYR A 509 -14.84 -21.61 8.87
C TYR A 509 -14.80 -23.11 9.15
N ASP A 510 -13.97 -23.83 8.41
CA ASP A 510 -13.49 -25.17 8.80
C ASP A 510 -12.28 -24.99 9.73
N ILE A 511 -12.47 -25.13 11.04
CA ILE A 511 -11.48 -24.71 12.04
C ILE A 511 -10.57 -25.86 12.42
N HIS A 512 -9.26 -25.66 12.23
CA HIS A 512 -8.19 -26.49 12.78
C HIS A 512 -7.50 -25.73 13.92
N LEU A 513 -7.31 -26.40 15.05
CA LEU A 513 -6.70 -25.85 16.25
C LEU A 513 -5.20 -26.11 16.23
N ILE A 514 -4.38 -25.06 16.24
CA ILE A 514 -2.92 -25.16 16.22
C ILE A 514 -2.37 -24.81 17.60
N VAL A 515 -1.67 -25.75 18.23
CA VAL A 515 -1.23 -25.64 19.62
C VAL A 515 0.21 -26.11 19.85
N ASP A 516 0.84 -25.56 20.89
CA ASP A 516 2.19 -25.90 21.37
C ASP A 516 2.14 -26.56 22.77
N GLN A 517 0.98 -27.11 23.15
CA GLN A 517 0.76 -27.76 24.44
C GLN A 517 0.54 -29.27 24.27
N PRO A 518 1.01 -30.10 25.21
CA PRO A 518 0.96 -31.57 25.05
C PRO A 518 -0.45 -32.16 25.22
N THR A 519 -1.40 -31.40 25.77
CA THR A 519 -2.78 -31.85 26.01
C THR A 519 -3.76 -30.69 25.82
N VAL A 520 -4.89 -30.96 25.17
CA VAL A 520 -6.03 -30.05 25.05
C VAL A 520 -7.24 -30.72 25.67
N ASP A 521 -7.96 -29.98 26.52
CA ASP A 521 -9.23 -30.40 27.11
C ASP A 521 -10.36 -30.13 26.11
N THR A 522 -10.61 -31.11 25.27
CA THR A 522 -11.69 -31.09 24.28
C THR A 522 -13.08 -31.25 24.90
N SER A 523 -13.21 -31.57 26.19
CA SER A 523 -14.53 -31.68 26.83
C SER A 523 -15.27 -30.34 26.96
N ARG A 524 -14.52 -29.23 26.84
CA ARG A 524 -15.02 -27.85 26.89
C ARG A 524 -15.10 -27.19 25.50
N LEU A 525 -14.83 -27.97 24.45
CA LEU A 525 -14.89 -27.56 23.05
C LEU A 525 -15.98 -28.41 22.42
N ASP A 526 -17.18 -27.84 22.20
CA ASP A 526 -18.42 -28.58 21.86
C ASP A 526 -18.39 -29.35 20.51
N SER A 527 -17.25 -29.45 19.84
CA SER A 527 -17.07 -30.20 18.59
C SER A 527 -15.68 -30.78 18.43
N ALA A 528 -15.57 -31.83 17.63
CA ALA A 528 -14.33 -32.54 17.33
C ALA A 528 -13.49 -31.80 16.26
N TRP A 529 -13.05 -30.58 16.55
CA TRP A 529 -12.09 -29.86 15.69
C TRP A 529 -10.75 -30.61 15.64
N PRO A 530 -10.10 -30.72 14.46
CA PRO A 530 -8.74 -31.24 14.35
C PRO A 530 -7.76 -30.42 15.20
N VAL A 531 -6.92 -31.09 15.98
CA VAL A 531 -5.87 -30.45 16.80
C VAL A 531 -4.51 -30.86 16.26
N HIS A 532 -3.68 -29.89 15.94
CA HIS A 532 -2.37 -30.09 15.32
C HIS A 532 -1.27 -29.32 16.06
N GLY A 533 -0.06 -29.86 15.99
CA GLY A 533 1.15 -29.19 16.47
C GLY A 533 1.70 -28.19 15.46
N ILE A 534 2.61 -27.33 15.93
CA ILE A 534 3.24 -26.26 15.14
C ILE A 534 3.87 -26.76 13.82
N GLN A 535 4.59 -27.88 13.87
CA GLN A 535 5.25 -28.47 12.70
C GLN A 535 4.28 -28.85 11.58
N HIS A 536 3.07 -29.33 11.93
CA HIS A 536 2.07 -29.70 10.93
C HIS A 536 1.58 -28.47 10.14
N LEU A 537 1.40 -27.32 10.80
CA LEU A 537 1.01 -26.08 10.13
C LEU A 537 2.07 -25.63 9.10
N LEU A 538 3.36 -25.74 9.42
CA LEU A 538 4.46 -25.36 8.52
C LEU A 538 4.52 -26.25 7.26
N GLU A 539 4.32 -27.57 7.45
CA GLU A 539 4.31 -28.58 6.38
C GLU A 539 3.06 -28.46 5.48
N HIS A 540 1.89 -28.25 6.07
CA HIS A 540 0.59 -28.26 5.39
C HIS A 540 0.05 -26.83 5.16
N ARG A 541 0.92 -25.81 5.20
CA ARG A 541 0.55 -24.38 5.08
C ARG A 541 -0.30 -24.04 3.86
N HIS A 542 -0.12 -24.79 2.78
CA HIS A 542 -0.82 -24.65 1.51
C HIS A 542 -2.28 -25.14 1.56
N GLU A 543 -2.68 -25.83 2.63
CA GLU A 543 -4.07 -26.29 2.85
C GLU A 543 -4.92 -25.31 3.66
N TYR A 544 -4.36 -24.17 4.13
CA TYR A 544 -5.04 -23.21 4.99
C TYR A 544 -5.35 -21.91 4.25
N ASP A 545 -6.63 -21.55 4.19
CA ASP A 545 -7.09 -20.30 3.58
C ASP A 545 -6.86 -19.08 4.50
N ARG A 546 -6.92 -19.28 5.82
CA ARG A 546 -6.86 -18.24 6.86
C ARG A 546 -5.99 -18.68 8.03
N ILE A 547 -5.29 -17.74 8.66
CA ILE A 547 -4.51 -17.95 9.88
C ILE A 547 -4.84 -16.83 10.89
N VAL A 548 -5.15 -17.21 12.13
CA VAL A 548 -5.41 -16.29 13.25
C VAL A 548 -4.53 -16.64 14.44
N TYR A 549 -3.81 -15.66 14.97
CA TYR A 549 -2.94 -15.79 16.15
C TYR A 549 -3.55 -15.11 17.37
N GLN A 550 -3.68 -15.82 18.50
CA GLN A 550 -4.13 -15.28 19.78
C GLN A 550 -2.92 -14.93 20.66
N MET A 551 -2.40 -13.71 20.49
CA MET A 551 -1.10 -13.28 21.03
C MET A 551 -1.25 -12.61 22.41
N GLY A 552 -0.38 -13.00 23.35
CA GLY A 552 -0.36 -12.47 24.71
C GLY A 552 1.05 -12.44 25.33
N ASN A 553 1.18 -11.71 26.43
CA ASN A 553 2.47 -11.44 27.07
C ASN A 553 2.86 -12.52 28.11
N SER A 554 2.89 -13.79 27.68
CA SER A 554 3.25 -14.95 28.53
C SER A 554 3.92 -16.07 27.73
N ALA A 555 4.65 -16.98 28.39
CA ALA A 555 5.41 -18.05 27.72
C ALA A 555 4.59 -18.92 26.74
N PHE A 556 3.27 -19.04 26.95
CA PHE A 556 2.36 -19.80 26.08
C PHE A 556 2.27 -19.31 24.63
N HIS A 557 2.79 -18.13 24.30
CA HIS A 557 2.73 -17.53 22.96
C HIS A 557 4.10 -17.48 22.27
N ALA A 558 5.16 -18.03 22.85
CA ALA A 558 6.54 -17.81 22.40
C ALA A 558 6.80 -18.35 20.99
N HIS A 559 6.19 -19.49 20.63
CA HIS A 559 6.24 -20.09 19.31
C HIS A 559 5.53 -19.25 18.22
N MET A 560 4.60 -18.35 18.58
CA MET A 560 3.82 -17.59 17.60
C MET A 560 4.67 -16.57 16.85
N PHE A 561 5.74 -16.05 17.48
CA PHE A 561 6.66 -15.12 16.84
C PHE A 561 7.40 -15.76 15.67
N ASP A 562 8.03 -16.93 15.89
CA ASP A 562 8.78 -17.65 14.84
C ASP A 562 7.86 -18.20 13.73
N LEU A 563 6.57 -18.43 14.05
CA LEU A 563 5.55 -18.77 13.06
C LEU A 563 5.15 -17.58 12.21
N MET A 564 4.92 -16.40 12.80
CA MET A 564 4.51 -15.21 12.07
C MET A 564 5.57 -14.73 11.08
N GLU A 565 6.87 -14.93 11.39
CA GLU A 565 8.00 -14.72 10.48
C GLU A 565 7.93 -15.58 9.20
N GLN A 566 7.16 -16.67 9.20
CA GLN A 566 7.01 -17.61 8.06
C GLN A 566 5.58 -17.65 7.49
N LEU A 567 4.58 -17.31 8.31
CA LEU A 567 3.15 -17.46 8.05
C LEU A 567 2.35 -16.26 8.58
N PRO A 568 2.38 -15.10 7.91
CA PRO A 568 1.59 -13.93 8.27
C PRO A 568 0.08 -14.25 8.37
N GLY A 569 -0.55 -13.79 9.45
CA GLY A 569 -1.98 -13.96 9.71
C GLY A 569 -2.61 -12.74 10.36
N VAL A 570 -3.89 -12.83 10.71
CA VAL A 570 -4.55 -11.83 11.57
C VAL A 570 -4.13 -12.08 13.02
N VAL A 571 -3.70 -11.04 13.73
CA VAL A 571 -3.19 -11.17 15.09
C VAL A 571 -4.11 -10.47 16.08
N VAL A 572 -4.52 -11.19 17.11
CA VAL A 572 -5.27 -10.66 18.24
C VAL A 572 -4.28 -10.32 19.35
N LEU A 573 -4.10 -9.03 19.62
CA LEU A 573 -3.25 -8.52 20.69
C LEU A 573 -4.05 -8.34 21.99
N HIS A 574 -3.86 -9.27 22.94
CA HIS A 574 -4.49 -9.20 24.27
C HIS A 574 -3.74 -8.30 25.27
N ASP A 575 -2.46 -8.07 25.04
CA ASP A 575 -1.57 -7.17 25.80
C ASP A 575 -0.67 -6.46 24.78
N PHE A 576 -0.59 -5.13 24.82
CA PHE A 576 0.13 -4.37 23.81
C PHE A 576 1.65 -4.49 23.97
N PHE A 577 2.17 -4.70 25.18
CA PHE A 577 3.59 -4.51 25.41
C PHE A 577 4.44 -5.70 24.94
N LEU A 578 4.03 -6.95 25.18
CA LEU A 578 4.77 -8.18 24.81
C LEU A 578 6.24 -8.29 25.30
N SER A 579 6.75 -7.32 26.05
CA SER A 579 8.15 -7.25 26.49
C SER A 579 8.53 -8.35 27.47
N GLY A 580 7.57 -8.86 28.24
CA GLY A 580 7.76 -9.98 29.14
C GLY A 580 8.01 -11.28 28.38
N ILE A 581 7.31 -11.51 27.26
CA ILE A 581 7.58 -12.66 26.40
C ILE A 581 8.86 -12.51 25.58
N GLN A 582 9.23 -11.31 25.12
CA GLN A 582 10.53 -11.10 24.46
C GLN A 582 11.72 -11.32 25.42
N ALA A 583 11.61 -10.85 26.66
CA ALA A 583 12.58 -11.17 27.71
C ALA A 583 12.62 -12.68 28.03
N TYR A 584 11.46 -13.35 28.08
CA TYR A 584 11.39 -14.81 28.21
C TYR A 584 12.10 -15.55 27.06
N ARG A 585 11.95 -15.10 25.80
CA ARG A 585 12.66 -15.68 24.64
C ARG A 585 14.18 -15.55 24.78
N GLU A 586 14.70 -14.42 25.28
CA GLU A 586 16.14 -14.26 25.57
C GLU A 586 16.62 -15.24 26.65
N TYR A 587 15.94 -15.30 27.80
CA TYR A 587 16.41 -16.06 28.97
C TYR A 587 16.10 -17.56 28.95
N ALA A 588 14.96 -17.98 28.40
CA ALA A 588 14.47 -19.36 28.49
C ALA A 588 14.63 -20.17 27.20
N GLN A 589 14.88 -19.52 26.06
CA GLN A 589 15.16 -20.17 24.77
C GLN A 589 16.63 -19.98 24.31
N ASP A 590 17.50 -19.50 25.20
CA ASP A 590 18.94 -19.26 24.97
C ASP A 590 19.24 -18.35 23.74
N ARG A 591 18.33 -17.41 23.45
CA ARG A 591 18.49 -16.45 22.34
C ARG A 591 19.26 -15.22 22.80
N SER A 592 20.59 -15.33 22.76
CA SER A 592 21.50 -14.25 23.17
C SER A 592 21.13 -12.90 22.54
N HIS A 593 20.99 -11.87 23.39
CA HIS A 593 20.64 -10.49 23.04
C HIS A 593 19.26 -10.24 22.38
N HIS A 594 18.36 -11.23 22.32
CA HIS A 594 17.06 -11.08 21.64
C HIS A 594 16.20 -9.92 22.18
N PHE A 595 16.14 -9.74 23.50
CA PHE A 595 15.39 -8.64 24.12
C PHE A 595 16.09 -7.30 23.91
N ALA A 596 17.42 -7.27 23.95
CA ALA A 596 18.21 -6.08 23.62
C ALA A 596 17.99 -5.62 22.16
N SER A 597 17.94 -6.56 21.21
CA SER A 597 17.62 -6.29 19.80
C SER A 597 16.19 -5.77 19.63
N SER A 598 15.21 -6.35 20.33
CA SER A 598 13.81 -5.89 20.27
C SER A 598 13.62 -4.48 20.87
N LEU A 599 14.34 -4.16 21.96
CA LEU A 599 14.39 -2.82 22.54
C LEU A 599 15.01 -1.80 21.57
N TYR A 600 16.12 -2.14 20.91
CA TYR A 600 16.75 -1.28 19.91
C TYR A 600 15.86 -1.09 18.67
N ALA A 601 15.28 -2.16 18.13
CA ALA A 601 14.38 -2.06 16.97
C ALA A 601 13.18 -1.14 17.27
N SER A 602 12.59 -1.28 18.47
CA SER A 602 11.40 -0.53 18.88
C SER A 602 11.70 0.92 19.30
N HIS A 603 12.78 1.16 20.05
CA HIS A 603 13.04 2.43 20.77
C HIS A 603 14.45 3.01 20.57
N GLY A 604 15.34 2.30 19.87
CA GLY A 604 16.70 2.74 19.57
C GLY A 604 17.65 2.76 20.75
N TYR A 605 18.69 3.60 20.63
CA TYR A 605 19.78 3.73 21.59
C TYR A 605 19.41 4.04 23.04
N PRO A 606 18.35 4.82 23.37
CA PRO A 606 17.96 5.06 24.76
C PRO A 606 17.65 3.75 25.51
N ALA A 607 16.68 2.98 25.04
CA ALA A 607 16.25 1.74 25.69
C ALA A 607 17.36 0.67 25.69
N LEU A 608 18.10 0.55 24.57
CA LEU A 608 19.27 -0.32 24.50
C LEU A 608 20.33 0.09 25.54
N SER A 609 20.58 1.38 25.72
CA SER A 609 21.58 1.84 26.68
C SER A 609 21.14 1.67 28.13
N GLU A 610 19.86 1.72 28.46
CA GLU A 610 19.35 1.38 29.80
C GLU A 610 19.57 -0.12 30.09
N ARG A 611 19.24 -1.00 29.11
CA ARG A 611 19.54 -2.44 29.16
C ARG A 611 21.03 -2.74 29.36
N MET A 612 21.91 -2.04 28.64
CA MET A 612 23.37 -2.24 28.72
C MET A 612 24.01 -1.66 29.99
N ARG A 613 23.38 -0.68 30.65
CA ARG A 613 23.86 -0.13 31.95
C ARG A 613 23.44 -0.96 33.15
N GLY A 614 22.63 -2.00 32.95
CA GLY A 614 22.14 -2.86 34.03
C GLY A 614 20.97 -2.25 34.82
N GLU A 615 20.10 -1.47 34.18
CA GLU A 615 18.79 -1.16 34.78
C GLU A 615 17.97 -2.44 35.01
N ASP A 616 17.06 -2.38 35.98
CA ASP A 616 16.22 -3.51 36.37
C ASP A 616 15.38 -4.02 35.18
N MET A 617 15.48 -5.33 34.91
CA MET A 617 14.70 -6.01 33.88
C MET A 617 13.20 -5.87 34.10
N ALA A 618 12.73 -5.84 35.36
CA ALA A 618 11.32 -5.63 35.63
C ALA A 618 10.86 -4.25 35.13
N GLU A 619 11.58 -3.18 35.48
CA GLU A 619 11.25 -1.82 35.05
C GLU A 619 11.36 -1.64 33.52
N LEU A 620 12.34 -2.26 32.86
CA LEU A 620 12.45 -2.22 31.39
C LEU A 620 11.30 -2.95 30.68
N ILE A 621 10.89 -4.12 31.19
CA ILE A 621 9.70 -4.87 30.71
C ILE A 621 8.40 -4.08 30.93
N TRP A 622 8.32 -3.27 31.99
CA TRP A 622 7.17 -2.40 32.26
C TRP A 622 7.18 -1.08 31.47
N ARG A 623 8.34 -0.54 31.12
CA ARG A 623 8.51 0.78 30.48
C ARG A 623 8.31 0.76 28.97
N TYR A 624 8.89 -0.23 28.28
CA TYR A 624 9.00 -0.24 26.82
C TYR A 624 8.18 -1.37 26.20
N PRO A 625 7.24 -1.11 25.28
CA PRO A 625 6.61 -2.18 24.49
C PRO A 625 7.59 -2.75 23.45
N CYS A 626 7.60 -4.07 23.27
CA CYS A 626 8.46 -4.80 22.35
C CYS A 626 7.62 -5.71 21.44
N ASN A 627 6.63 -5.11 20.77
CA ASN A 627 5.68 -5.76 19.87
C ASN A 627 5.86 -5.35 18.39
N LEU A 628 6.91 -4.61 18.05
CA LEU A 628 7.09 -4.04 16.70
C LEU A 628 7.16 -5.12 15.60
N ASP A 629 7.80 -6.24 15.88
CA ASP A 629 7.85 -7.42 15.00
C ASP A 629 6.44 -7.95 14.70
N VAL A 630 5.63 -8.13 15.75
CA VAL A 630 4.23 -8.57 15.64
C VAL A 630 3.38 -7.55 14.87
N LEU A 631 3.59 -6.26 15.11
CA LEU A 631 2.91 -5.16 14.41
C LEU A 631 3.26 -5.11 12.91
N GLN A 632 4.49 -5.47 12.53
CA GLN A 632 4.97 -5.44 11.15
C GLN A 632 4.56 -6.68 10.33
N GLN A 633 4.49 -7.86 10.97
CA GLN A 633 4.14 -9.13 10.32
C GLN A 633 2.63 -9.40 10.24
N ALA A 634 1.81 -8.75 11.06
CA ALA A 634 0.37 -8.96 11.06
C ALA A 634 -0.31 -8.47 9.77
N ARG A 635 -1.14 -9.33 9.15
CA ARG A 635 -2.00 -8.94 8.00
C ARG A 635 -3.06 -7.91 8.42
N ALA A 636 -3.61 -8.09 9.61
CA ALA A 636 -4.42 -7.12 10.34
C ALA A 636 -4.30 -7.39 11.84
N LEU A 637 -4.59 -6.38 12.64
CA LEU A 637 -4.49 -6.39 14.11
C LEU A 637 -5.88 -6.28 14.72
N ILE A 638 -6.22 -7.17 15.63
CA ILE A 638 -7.42 -7.10 16.47
C ILE A 638 -7.00 -6.75 17.88
N THR A 639 -7.63 -5.74 18.48
CA THR A 639 -7.45 -5.37 19.89
C THR A 639 -8.79 -5.24 20.59
N HIS A 640 -8.79 -5.21 21.92
CA HIS A 640 -10.03 -5.24 22.72
C HIS A 640 -10.48 -3.88 23.27
N SER A 641 -9.70 -2.81 23.06
CA SER A 641 -10.10 -1.44 23.44
C SER A 641 -9.33 -0.38 22.64
N PRO A 642 -9.89 0.85 22.47
CA PRO A 642 -9.22 1.98 21.82
C PRO A 642 -7.90 2.42 22.48
N GLU A 643 -7.63 2.00 23.71
CA GLU A 643 -6.34 2.22 24.38
C GLU A 643 -5.16 1.66 23.58
N ALA A 644 -5.31 0.53 22.90
CA ALA A 644 -4.23 -0.03 22.09
C ALA A 644 -3.86 0.88 20.90
N THR A 645 -4.84 1.55 20.28
CA THR A 645 -4.60 2.59 19.26
C THR A 645 -3.88 3.80 19.85
N ARG A 646 -4.26 4.26 21.06
CA ARG A 646 -3.55 5.35 21.74
C ARG A 646 -2.11 5.00 22.08
N LEU A 647 -1.83 3.75 22.44
CA LEU A 647 -0.48 3.25 22.67
C LEU A 647 0.32 3.15 21.37
N LEU A 648 -0.26 2.62 20.28
CA LEU A 648 0.34 2.64 18.93
C LEU A 648 0.76 4.07 18.54
N HIS A 649 -0.14 5.04 18.67
CA HIS A 649 0.13 6.46 18.38
C HIS A 649 1.20 7.07 19.27
N THR A 650 1.27 6.65 20.53
CA THR A 650 2.23 7.15 21.51
C THR A 650 3.65 6.67 21.21
N TRP A 651 3.81 5.39 20.86
CA TRP A 651 5.11 4.74 20.69
C TRP A 651 5.63 4.74 19.26
N TYR A 652 4.75 4.51 18.28
CA TYR A 652 5.13 4.31 16.86
C TYR A 652 4.52 5.37 15.93
N GLY A 653 3.43 6.03 16.34
CA GLY A 653 2.72 7.05 15.55
C GLY A 653 1.45 6.50 14.88
N PRO A 654 0.76 7.31 14.06
CA PRO A 654 -0.53 6.95 13.46
C PRO A 654 -0.41 6.12 12.17
N GLN A 655 0.68 5.34 12.03
CA GLN A 655 0.87 4.43 10.89
C GLN A 655 0.22 3.08 11.21
N GLY A 656 -0.43 2.44 10.23
CA GLY A 656 -1.09 1.15 10.44
C GLY A 656 -2.47 1.22 11.08
N ASP A 657 -3.05 2.42 11.24
CA ASP A 657 -4.41 2.61 11.77
C ASP A 657 -5.46 1.88 10.90
N GLU A 658 -5.24 1.84 9.58
CA GLU A 658 -6.07 1.15 8.60
C GLU A 658 -6.13 -0.37 8.79
N ALA A 659 -5.12 -0.96 9.45
CA ALA A 659 -5.03 -2.39 9.74
C ALA A 659 -5.45 -2.73 11.19
N LEU A 660 -5.82 -1.74 12.02
CA LEU A 660 -6.11 -1.94 13.44
C LEU A 660 -7.63 -1.88 13.72
N HIS A 661 -8.17 -3.02 14.13
CA HIS A 661 -9.59 -3.20 14.42
C HIS A 661 -9.83 -3.42 15.92
N THR A 662 -10.79 -2.71 16.51
CA THR A 662 -11.23 -2.96 17.89
C THR A 662 -12.43 -3.91 17.89
N ILE A 663 -12.27 -5.11 18.45
CA ILE A 663 -13.37 -6.06 18.71
C ILE A 663 -13.49 -6.24 20.22
N PRO A 664 -14.65 -5.99 20.85
CA PRO A 664 -14.82 -6.12 22.30
C PRO A 664 -14.38 -7.48 22.85
N LEU A 665 -13.80 -7.49 24.06
CA LEU A 665 -13.39 -8.74 24.73
C LEU A 665 -14.64 -9.62 25.00
N VAL A 666 -14.66 -10.82 24.43
CA VAL A 666 -15.84 -11.70 24.42
C VAL A 666 -16.32 -12.08 25.83
N ARG A 667 -17.65 -12.09 26.01
CA ARG A 667 -18.36 -12.51 27.22
C ARG A 667 -19.67 -13.19 26.88
N ALA A 668 -19.83 -14.44 27.34
CA ALA A 668 -21.14 -15.07 27.38
C ALA A 668 -22.06 -14.31 28.36
N PRO A 669 -23.31 -13.99 27.99
CA PRO A 669 -24.30 -13.38 28.88
C PRO A 669 -24.42 -14.09 30.24
N ALA A 670 -24.36 -13.35 31.35
CA ALA A 670 -24.46 -13.94 32.67
C ALA A 670 -25.89 -14.46 32.93
N GLN A 671 -26.01 -15.74 33.29
CA GLN A 671 -27.29 -16.30 33.70
C GLN A 671 -27.65 -15.84 35.12
N MET A 672 -28.73 -15.07 35.23
CA MET A 672 -29.27 -14.54 36.48
C MET A 672 -30.69 -15.11 36.72
N PRO A 673 -30.82 -16.36 37.18
CA PRO A 673 -32.12 -16.95 37.50
C PRO A 673 -32.80 -16.22 38.68
N PRO A 674 -34.13 -16.38 38.85
CA PRO A 674 -34.83 -15.87 40.03
C PRO A 674 -34.15 -16.34 41.34
N HIS A 675 -33.96 -15.42 42.27
CA HIS A 675 -33.28 -15.62 43.56
C HIS A 675 -31.79 -15.99 43.51
N ALA A 676 -31.10 -15.79 42.37
CA ALA A 676 -29.66 -16.04 42.24
C ALA A 676 -28.79 -15.29 43.27
N ARG A 677 -29.18 -14.06 43.62
CA ARG A 677 -28.48 -13.23 44.61
C ARG A 677 -28.62 -13.81 46.02
N GLU A 678 -29.82 -14.19 46.40
CA GLU A 678 -30.14 -14.77 47.70
C GLU A 678 -29.42 -16.12 47.89
N GLN A 679 -29.43 -16.98 46.86
CA GLN A 679 -28.69 -18.24 46.85
C GLN A 679 -27.17 -18.03 47.01
N ALA A 680 -26.59 -17.10 46.25
CA ALA A 680 -25.17 -16.76 46.34
C ALA A 680 -24.81 -16.18 47.72
N ARG A 681 -25.67 -15.33 48.30
CA ARG A 681 -25.49 -14.80 49.66
C ARG A 681 -25.55 -15.90 50.72
N ILE A 682 -26.45 -16.87 50.60
CA ILE A 682 -26.51 -18.04 51.48
C ILE A 682 -25.22 -18.87 51.36
N ALA A 683 -24.76 -19.17 50.15
CA ALA A 683 -23.54 -19.95 49.90
C ALA A 683 -22.27 -19.28 50.48
N LEU A 684 -22.21 -17.94 50.48
CA LEU A 684 -21.08 -17.15 50.97
C LEU A 684 -21.20 -16.70 52.44
N ASN A 685 -22.27 -17.11 53.13
CA ASN A 685 -22.64 -16.68 54.48
C ASN A 685 -22.69 -15.14 54.63
N ILE A 686 -23.42 -14.49 53.73
CA ILE A 686 -23.64 -13.03 53.67
C ILE A 686 -25.09 -12.75 54.07
N ALA A 687 -25.31 -11.80 54.99
CA ALA A 687 -26.66 -11.45 55.44
C ALA A 687 -27.50 -10.82 54.32
N PRO A 688 -28.83 -11.06 54.25
CA PRO A 688 -29.69 -10.48 53.22
C PRO A 688 -29.70 -8.94 53.18
N GLY A 689 -29.52 -8.28 54.33
CA GLY A 689 -29.46 -6.81 54.45
C GLY A 689 -28.09 -6.19 54.16
N ALA A 690 -27.02 -6.99 54.09
CA ALA A 690 -25.66 -6.51 53.97
C ALA A 690 -25.41 -5.73 52.67
N PHE A 691 -24.62 -4.66 52.78
CA PHE A 691 -24.05 -3.91 51.66
C PHE A 691 -22.63 -4.41 51.39
N VAL A 692 -22.45 -5.16 50.30
CA VAL A 692 -21.18 -5.84 50.00
C VAL A 692 -20.46 -5.17 48.85
N VAL A 693 -19.23 -4.73 49.11
CA VAL A 693 -18.32 -4.18 48.09
C VAL A 693 -17.22 -5.19 47.80
N CYS A 694 -17.07 -5.58 46.54
CA CYS A 694 -16.07 -6.55 46.11
C CYS A 694 -15.06 -5.94 45.14
N SER A 695 -13.78 -6.27 45.31
CA SER A 695 -12.75 -6.06 44.28
C SER A 695 -12.25 -7.43 43.82
N PHE A 696 -12.25 -7.67 42.50
CA PHE A 696 -12.07 -9.02 41.95
C PHE A 696 -10.76 -9.17 41.18
N GLY A 697 -10.07 -10.30 41.42
CA GLY A 697 -8.81 -10.68 40.78
C GLY A 697 -7.61 -10.59 41.73
N PHE A 698 -6.42 -10.82 41.18
CA PHE A 698 -5.18 -10.79 41.95
C PHE A 698 -4.88 -9.38 42.47
N ALA A 699 -4.68 -9.22 43.78
CA ALA A 699 -4.47 -7.91 44.41
C ALA A 699 -2.99 -7.48 44.33
N SER A 700 -2.62 -6.92 43.18
CA SER A 700 -1.30 -6.38 42.84
C SER A 700 -1.20 -4.85 43.00
N PRO A 701 0.01 -4.25 43.00
CA PRO A 701 0.19 -2.80 43.00
C PRO A 701 -0.59 -2.07 41.89
N SER A 702 -0.69 -2.67 40.71
CA SER A 702 -1.43 -2.14 39.56
C SER A 702 -2.96 -2.13 39.73
N LYS A 703 -3.50 -2.66 40.84
CA LYS A 703 -4.93 -2.77 41.17
C LYS A 703 -5.39 -1.85 42.30
N LEU A 704 -4.46 -1.13 42.96
CA LEU A 704 -4.76 -0.08 43.95
C LEU A 704 -5.70 -0.52 45.11
N GLY A 705 -5.57 -1.76 45.57
CA GLY A 705 -6.38 -2.30 46.68
C GLY A 705 -6.12 -1.62 48.03
N ASP A 706 -4.91 -1.09 48.22
CA ASP A 706 -4.53 -0.18 49.29
C ASP A 706 -5.30 1.14 49.25
N ARG A 707 -5.43 1.76 48.06
CA ARG A 707 -6.25 2.97 47.87
C ARG A 707 -7.73 2.74 48.15
N LEU A 708 -8.26 1.57 47.76
CA LEU A 708 -9.62 1.16 48.10
C LEU A 708 -9.81 0.99 49.61
N LEU A 709 -8.82 0.39 50.31
CA LEU A 709 -8.84 0.28 51.77
C LEU A 709 -8.81 1.65 52.45
N GLU A 710 -7.95 2.57 52.01
CA GLU A 710 -7.90 3.96 52.49
C GLU A 710 -9.25 4.66 52.32
N ALA A 711 -9.89 4.56 51.14
CA ALA A 711 -11.20 5.17 50.87
C ALA A 711 -12.34 4.52 51.66
N TRP A 712 -12.28 3.21 51.91
CA TRP A 712 -13.22 2.51 52.78
C TRP A 712 -13.15 3.00 54.24
N ILE A 713 -11.95 3.33 54.71
CA ILE A 713 -11.75 3.94 56.03
C ILE A 713 -12.28 5.37 56.04
N GLU A 714 -11.88 6.21 55.07
CA GLU A 714 -12.26 7.63 55.02
C GLU A 714 -13.77 7.83 54.85
N SER A 715 -14.44 6.98 54.05
CA SER A 715 -15.90 7.00 53.87
C SER A 715 -16.69 6.74 55.17
N GLY A 716 -16.05 6.20 56.21
CA GLY A 716 -16.73 5.76 57.42
C GLY A 716 -17.47 4.43 57.28
N LEU A 717 -17.46 3.77 56.10
CA LEU A 717 -18.08 2.45 55.91
C LEU A 717 -17.47 1.36 56.81
N LEU A 718 -16.22 1.53 57.25
CA LEU A 718 -15.62 0.71 58.32
C LEU A 718 -16.43 0.70 59.64
N HIS A 719 -17.30 1.68 59.87
CA HIS A 719 -18.15 1.81 61.06
C HIS A 719 -19.60 1.36 60.84
N ASP A 720 -20.01 1.06 59.60
CA ASP A 720 -21.33 0.50 59.29
C ASP A 720 -21.27 -1.03 59.47
N PRO A 721 -22.02 -1.62 60.43
CA PRO A 721 -21.97 -3.06 60.71
C PRO A 721 -22.57 -3.91 59.58
N GLU A 722 -23.38 -3.33 58.69
CA GLU A 722 -23.94 -4.01 57.52
C GLU A 722 -23.04 -3.88 56.27
N ALA A 723 -21.99 -3.06 56.32
CA ALA A 723 -21.11 -2.81 55.16
C ALA A 723 -19.87 -3.70 55.21
N HIS A 724 -19.62 -4.46 54.13
CA HIS A 724 -18.46 -5.34 54.02
C HIS A 724 -17.60 -5.03 52.79
N LEU A 725 -16.28 -5.02 52.96
CA LEU A 725 -15.29 -4.95 51.87
C LEU A 725 -14.61 -6.32 51.69
N ILE A 726 -14.63 -6.84 50.46
CA ILE A 726 -14.12 -8.17 50.14
C ILE A 726 -13.18 -8.10 48.93
N PHE A 727 -11.91 -8.45 49.15
CA PHE A 727 -10.97 -8.70 48.06
C PHE A 727 -11.11 -10.16 47.62
N VAL A 728 -11.72 -10.38 46.45
CA VAL A 728 -12.03 -11.69 45.86
C VAL A 728 -10.87 -12.09 44.96
N GLY A 729 -9.86 -12.70 45.56
CA GLY A 729 -8.63 -13.15 44.91
C GLY A 729 -7.46 -13.30 45.89
N GLN A 730 -6.35 -13.81 45.37
CA GLN A 730 -5.08 -13.90 46.09
C GLN A 730 -4.38 -12.53 46.11
N ALA A 731 -3.72 -12.20 47.23
CA ALA A 731 -2.84 -11.03 47.30
C ALA A 731 -1.47 -11.33 46.72
N ASP A 732 -0.81 -10.30 46.21
CA ASP A 732 0.61 -10.31 45.89
C ASP A 732 1.45 -10.90 47.03
N GLU A 733 2.34 -11.83 46.72
CA GLU A 733 3.17 -12.50 47.74
C GLU A 733 4.35 -11.61 48.20
N GLY A 734 4.64 -10.55 47.45
CA GLY A 734 5.64 -9.53 47.77
C GLY A 734 5.19 -8.51 48.81
N GLU A 735 6.00 -7.46 48.96
CA GLU A 735 5.81 -6.42 49.99
C GLU A 735 4.44 -5.73 49.88
N TYR A 736 3.88 -5.60 48.68
CA TYR A 736 2.58 -4.94 48.50
C TYR A 736 1.45 -5.71 49.18
N GLY A 737 1.27 -6.99 48.86
CA GLY A 737 0.19 -7.78 49.43
C GLY A 737 0.41 -8.07 50.91
N GLN A 738 1.66 -8.19 51.36
CA GLN A 738 1.99 -8.26 52.79
C GLN A 738 1.54 -7.02 53.56
N ARG A 739 1.83 -5.81 53.07
CA ARG A 739 1.36 -4.55 53.67
C ARG A 739 -0.16 -4.43 53.64
N LEU A 740 -0.81 -4.79 52.52
CA LEU A 740 -2.27 -4.79 52.41
C LEU A 740 -2.93 -5.73 53.43
N MET A 741 -2.42 -6.97 53.55
CA MET A 741 -2.88 -7.93 54.57
C MET A 741 -2.63 -7.44 56.00
N GLN A 742 -1.51 -6.76 56.26
CA GLN A 742 -1.22 -6.18 57.57
C GLN A 742 -2.16 -5.02 57.92
N ALA A 743 -2.47 -4.14 56.96
CA ALA A 743 -3.44 -3.06 57.14
C ALA A 743 -4.85 -3.59 57.42
N ILE A 744 -5.30 -4.61 56.68
CA ILE A 744 -6.57 -5.31 56.95
C ILE A 744 -6.57 -5.93 58.35
N LYS A 745 -5.48 -6.60 58.76
CA LYS A 745 -5.33 -7.17 60.10
C LYS A 745 -5.36 -6.11 61.21
N GLY A 746 -4.83 -4.92 60.97
CA GLY A 746 -4.91 -3.77 61.89
C GLY A 746 -6.35 -3.31 62.17
N HIS A 747 -7.30 -3.63 61.29
CA HIS A 747 -8.72 -3.32 61.42
C HIS A 747 -9.61 -4.56 61.65
N ALA A 748 -9.00 -5.73 61.85
CA ALA A 748 -9.69 -7.01 62.07
C ALA A 748 -10.73 -7.07 63.21
N PRO A 749 -10.67 -6.27 64.31
CA PRO A 749 -11.67 -6.35 65.39
C PRO A 749 -13.13 -6.10 64.99
N ARG A 750 -13.40 -5.66 63.75
CA ARG A 750 -14.76 -5.42 63.22
C ARG A 750 -15.27 -6.47 62.24
N GLY A 751 -14.41 -7.39 61.77
CA GLY A 751 -14.80 -8.52 60.90
C GLY A 751 -15.36 -8.15 59.51
N ASN A 752 -15.43 -6.86 59.15
CA ASN A 752 -16.10 -6.38 57.94
C ASN A 752 -15.17 -6.13 56.73
N ILE A 753 -13.87 -6.43 56.85
CA ILE A 753 -12.93 -6.45 55.73
C ILE A 753 -12.27 -7.83 55.65
N ARG A 754 -12.26 -8.46 54.46
CA ARG A 754 -11.58 -9.74 54.23
C ARG A 754 -10.95 -9.85 52.84
N ILE A 755 -9.93 -10.69 52.72
CA ILE A 755 -9.42 -11.20 51.45
C ILE A 755 -9.68 -12.71 51.39
N THR A 756 -10.11 -13.22 50.25
CA THR A 756 -10.52 -14.63 50.11
C THR A 756 -9.34 -15.59 49.92
N GLY A 757 -8.22 -15.09 49.37
CA GLY A 757 -7.24 -15.97 48.73
C GLY A 757 -7.72 -16.43 47.36
N TRP A 758 -7.04 -17.40 46.76
CA TRP A 758 -7.48 -18.00 45.51
C TRP A 758 -8.86 -18.65 45.66
N THR A 759 -9.74 -18.46 44.68
CA THR A 759 -11.10 -19.00 44.65
C THR A 759 -11.35 -19.70 43.32
N ASP A 760 -12.16 -20.77 43.34
CA ASP A 760 -12.66 -21.40 42.13
C ASP A 760 -13.70 -20.53 41.41
N GLN A 761 -14.01 -20.92 40.15
CA GLN A 761 -14.94 -20.20 39.28
C GLN A 761 -16.36 -20.08 39.90
N ALA A 762 -16.84 -21.14 40.56
CA ALA A 762 -18.17 -21.14 41.17
C ALA A 762 -18.25 -20.15 42.35
N THR A 763 -17.22 -20.10 43.18
CA THR A 763 -17.11 -19.15 44.30
C THR A 763 -16.96 -17.71 43.79
N TYR A 764 -16.19 -17.50 42.72
CA TYR A 764 -16.04 -16.20 42.06
C TYR A 764 -17.39 -15.68 41.52
N GLU A 765 -18.16 -16.53 40.83
CA GLU A 765 -19.51 -16.21 40.36
C GLU A 765 -20.50 -15.93 41.50
N HIS A 766 -20.42 -16.66 42.62
CA HIS A 766 -21.22 -16.34 43.80
C HIS A 766 -20.92 -14.92 44.31
N TYR A 767 -19.65 -14.49 44.34
CA TYR A 767 -19.32 -13.12 44.76
C TYR A 767 -19.87 -12.07 43.78
N LEU A 768 -19.78 -12.31 42.46
CA LEU A 768 -20.37 -11.42 41.44
C LEU A 768 -21.89 -11.28 41.61
N ARG A 769 -22.60 -12.37 41.92
CA ARG A 769 -24.07 -12.37 42.18
C ARG A 769 -24.45 -11.75 43.53
N ALA A 770 -23.60 -11.88 44.55
CA ALA A 770 -23.89 -11.46 45.93
C ALA A 770 -23.55 -9.99 46.25
N ALA A 771 -22.58 -9.41 45.56
CA ALA A 771 -22.08 -8.05 45.80
C ALA A 771 -23.12 -6.95 45.45
N ASP A 772 -23.05 -5.80 46.11
CA ASP A 772 -23.79 -4.57 45.78
C ASP A 772 -23.00 -3.64 44.87
N VAL A 773 -21.67 -3.61 45.02
CA VAL A 773 -20.75 -2.81 44.21
C VAL A 773 -19.50 -3.62 43.86
N GLY A 774 -19.09 -3.58 42.60
CA GLY A 774 -17.76 -4.03 42.16
C GLY A 774 -16.82 -2.83 42.09
N VAL A 775 -15.63 -2.91 42.67
CA VAL A 775 -14.63 -1.83 42.59
C VAL A 775 -13.37 -2.35 41.90
N GLN A 776 -13.02 -1.73 40.79
CA GLN A 776 -11.93 -2.15 39.93
C GLN A 776 -11.09 -0.94 39.52
N LEU A 777 -9.97 -0.77 40.22
CA LEU A 777 -9.05 0.32 40.01
C LEU A 777 -7.82 -0.17 39.23
N ARG A 778 -7.17 0.75 38.51
CA ARG A 778 -5.95 0.47 37.76
C ARG A 778 -4.94 1.59 37.85
N HIS A 779 -3.67 1.20 37.80
CA HIS A 779 -2.55 2.05 37.41
C HIS A 779 -1.55 1.21 36.59
N ARG A 780 -0.71 1.88 35.77
CA ARG A 780 0.24 1.24 34.83
C ARG A 780 -0.41 0.18 33.91
N SER A 781 -1.48 0.54 33.19
CA SER A 781 -2.02 -0.31 32.12
C SER A 781 -1.03 -0.41 30.94
N ARG A 782 -1.02 -1.57 30.28
CA ARG A 782 -0.25 -1.91 29.07
C ARG A 782 -1.18 -2.20 27.89
N GLY A 783 -2.35 -1.54 27.85
CA GLY A 783 -3.36 -1.73 26.80
C GLY A 783 -4.26 -2.96 26.97
N GLU A 784 -4.12 -3.70 28.07
CA GLU A 784 -4.94 -4.87 28.33
C GLU A 784 -6.38 -4.49 28.72
N THR A 785 -7.35 -5.34 28.38
CA THR A 785 -8.76 -5.15 28.77
C THR A 785 -9.06 -5.88 30.08
N SER A 786 -9.65 -5.18 31.05
CA SER A 786 -9.87 -5.72 32.39
C SER A 786 -11.06 -6.69 32.42
N ALA A 787 -10.78 -7.98 32.23
CA ALA A 787 -11.73 -9.10 32.34
C ALA A 787 -12.73 -8.93 33.51
N ALA A 788 -12.22 -8.72 34.72
CA ALA A 788 -13.02 -8.63 35.93
C ALA A 788 -13.92 -7.39 36.04
N VAL A 789 -13.70 -6.34 35.23
CA VAL A 789 -14.65 -5.21 35.08
C VAL A 789 -15.85 -5.66 34.25
N LEU A 790 -15.58 -6.29 33.10
CA LEU A 790 -16.63 -6.81 32.23
C LEU A 790 -17.43 -7.92 32.92
N ASP A 791 -16.81 -8.74 33.78
CA ASP A 791 -17.51 -9.74 34.58
C ASP A 791 -18.52 -9.11 35.57
N CYS A 792 -18.14 -7.99 36.21
CA CYS A 792 -19.04 -7.22 37.07
C CYS A 792 -20.20 -6.63 36.25
N MET A 793 -19.89 -6.00 35.11
CA MET A 793 -20.90 -5.45 34.20
C MET A 793 -21.88 -6.52 33.71
N ASN A 794 -21.38 -7.70 33.32
CA ASN A 794 -22.16 -8.84 32.82
C ASN A 794 -23.19 -9.33 33.85
N HIS A 795 -22.81 -9.38 35.14
CA HIS A 795 -23.70 -9.77 36.23
C HIS A 795 -24.66 -8.65 36.69
N GLY A 796 -24.66 -7.49 36.02
CA GLY A 796 -25.46 -6.33 36.40
C GLY A 796 -25.03 -5.72 37.73
N LEU A 797 -23.74 -5.84 38.10
CA LEU A 797 -23.18 -5.26 39.31
C LEU A 797 -22.82 -3.78 39.06
N ALA A 798 -23.27 -2.89 39.97
CA ALA A 798 -22.87 -1.48 39.93
C ALA A 798 -21.35 -1.39 40.08
N THR A 799 -20.66 -0.93 39.04
CA THR A 799 -19.19 -1.01 38.97
C THR A 799 -18.56 0.37 39.09
N LEU A 800 -17.56 0.49 39.97
CA LEU A 800 -16.77 1.69 40.23
C LEU A 800 -15.35 1.50 39.70
N VAL A 801 -14.91 2.39 38.82
CA VAL A 801 -13.59 2.36 38.16
C VAL A 801 -12.92 3.73 38.20
N ASN A 802 -11.61 3.80 37.99
CA ASN A 802 -10.93 5.05 37.61
C ASN A 802 -10.71 5.12 36.09
N ALA A 803 -10.58 6.33 35.55
CA ALA A 803 -10.43 6.60 34.12
C ALA A 803 -9.04 6.24 33.56
N HIS A 804 -8.60 4.98 33.72
CA HIS A 804 -7.26 4.50 33.37
C HIS A 804 -7.28 3.40 32.31
N GLY A 805 -6.43 3.53 31.29
CA GLY A 805 -6.30 2.57 30.19
C GLY A 805 -7.64 2.26 29.52
N SER A 806 -7.90 0.97 29.26
CA SER A 806 -9.16 0.46 28.68
C SER A 806 -10.42 0.80 29.48
N MET A 807 -10.31 1.14 30.77
CA MET A 807 -11.47 1.51 31.60
C MET A 807 -11.97 2.94 31.32
N ALA A 808 -11.12 3.81 30.76
CA ALA A 808 -11.50 5.17 30.37
C ALA A 808 -12.48 5.21 29.17
N ASP A 809 -12.53 4.14 28.38
CA ASP A 809 -13.40 4.01 27.20
C ASP A 809 -14.76 3.35 27.51
N LEU A 810 -15.03 3.00 28.78
CA LEU A 810 -16.29 2.36 29.17
C LEU A 810 -17.49 3.32 29.02
N PRO A 811 -18.66 2.82 28.60
CA PRO A 811 -19.79 3.67 28.24
C PRO A 811 -20.33 4.47 29.44
N GLU A 812 -20.60 5.75 29.19
CA GLU A 812 -21.13 6.69 30.19
C GLU A 812 -22.46 6.15 30.78
N GLY A 813 -22.55 6.14 32.12
CA GLY A 813 -23.71 5.62 32.84
C GLY A 813 -23.79 4.10 32.99
N ALA A 814 -22.89 3.30 32.38
CA ALA A 814 -22.77 1.88 32.72
C ALA A 814 -21.92 1.65 34.00
N VAL A 815 -20.98 2.56 34.27
CA VAL A 815 -20.09 2.52 35.43
C VAL A 815 -20.08 3.87 36.15
N THR A 816 -19.76 3.87 37.45
CA THR A 816 -19.29 5.09 38.13
C THR A 816 -17.79 5.21 37.87
N MET A 817 -17.35 6.35 37.33
CA MET A 817 -15.96 6.58 36.95
C MET A 817 -15.39 7.77 37.74
N VAL A 818 -14.31 7.54 38.48
CA VAL A 818 -13.50 8.60 39.10
C VAL A 818 -12.35 9.03 38.16
N PRO A 819 -11.74 10.22 38.34
CA PRO A 819 -10.56 10.63 37.57
C PRO A 819 -9.43 9.59 37.61
N ASP A 820 -8.48 9.64 36.67
CA ASP A 820 -7.31 8.74 36.71
C ASP A 820 -6.45 9.04 37.96
N ASP A 821 -6.21 10.34 38.21
CA ASP A 821 -5.47 10.92 39.33
C ASP A 821 -6.35 11.17 40.57
N PHE A 822 -7.33 10.28 40.83
CA PHE A 822 -8.29 10.44 41.92
C PHE A 822 -7.65 10.55 43.32
N THR A 823 -8.26 11.37 44.16
CA THR A 823 -7.98 11.42 45.60
C THR A 823 -8.73 10.33 46.36
N ILE A 824 -8.22 9.94 47.54
CA ILE A 824 -8.94 9.04 48.46
C ILE A 824 -10.34 9.57 48.80
N HIS A 825 -10.45 10.89 48.97
CA HIS A 825 -11.72 11.56 49.22
C HIS A 825 -12.74 11.33 48.09
N GLU A 826 -12.36 11.53 46.83
CA GLU A 826 -13.26 11.32 45.68
C GLU A 826 -13.70 9.86 45.57
N LEU A 827 -12.79 8.90 45.81
CA LEU A 827 -13.13 7.48 45.84
C LEU A 827 -14.08 7.14 47.02
N ALA A 828 -13.85 7.74 48.19
CA ALA A 828 -14.71 7.59 49.37
C ALA A 828 -16.11 8.17 49.15
N GLN A 829 -16.23 9.34 48.52
CA GLN A 829 -17.52 9.93 48.17
C GLN A 829 -18.27 9.09 47.11
N ALA A 830 -17.57 8.52 46.13
CA ALA A 830 -18.17 7.62 45.16
C ALA A 830 -18.75 6.34 45.81
N LEU A 831 -18.01 5.75 46.77
CA LEU A 831 -18.50 4.62 47.58
C LEU A 831 -19.74 4.98 48.41
N LEU A 832 -19.76 6.17 49.03
CA LEU A 832 -20.91 6.66 49.80
C LEU A 832 -22.14 6.93 48.94
N ALA A 833 -21.97 7.55 47.76
CA ALA A 833 -23.06 7.76 46.82
C ALA A 833 -23.70 6.42 46.41
N LEU A 834 -22.88 5.41 46.08
CA LEU A 834 -23.36 4.07 45.76
C LEU A 834 -24.05 3.38 46.95
N ARG A 835 -23.53 3.53 48.20
CA ARG A 835 -24.19 3.04 49.43
C ARG A 835 -25.58 3.64 49.61
N GLN A 836 -25.72 4.95 49.40
CA GLN A 836 -26.92 5.74 49.68
C GLN A 836 -28.02 5.61 48.61
N ALA A 837 -27.67 5.27 47.36
CA ALA A 837 -28.62 5.24 46.24
C ALA A 837 -28.82 3.83 45.63
N PRO A 838 -29.63 2.93 46.23
CA PRO A 838 -29.93 1.61 45.66
C PRO A 838 -30.50 1.64 44.24
N ALA A 839 -31.35 2.64 43.92
CA ALA A 839 -31.91 2.81 42.58
C ALA A 839 -30.81 3.11 41.53
N MET A 840 -29.85 3.96 41.88
CA MET A 840 -28.68 4.25 41.03
C MET A 840 -27.85 2.99 40.79
N ARG A 841 -27.61 2.16 41.82
CA ARG A 841 -26.90 0.88 41.65
C ARG A 841 -27.61 -0.04 40.65
N HIS A 842 -28.94 -0.14 40.76
CA HIS A 842 -29.75 -0.96 39.86
C HIS A 842 -29.76 -0.44 38.41
N GLU A 843 -29.83 0.89 38.23
CA GLU A 843 -29.78 1.52 36.90
C GLU A 843 -28.41 1.34 36.23
N LEU A 844 -27.30 1.59 36.97
CA LEU A 844 -25.94 1.32 36.50
C LEU A 844 -25.78 -0.13 36.07
N GLY A 845 -26.15 -1.07 36.94
CA GLY A 845 -26.07 -2.51 36.68
C GLY A 845 -26.88 -2.94 35.46
N THR A 846 -28.10 -2.43 35.31
CA THR A 846 -28.97 -2.75 34.17
C THR A 846 -28.37 -2.26 32.85
N ARG A 847 -27.83 -1.02 32.82
CA ARG A 847 -27.14 -0.49 31.63
C ARG A 847 -25.84 -1.25 31.32
N ALA A 848 -25.09 -1.63 32.36
CA ALA A 848 -23.86 -2.40 32.23
C ALA A 848 -24.11 -3.78 31.60
N ALA A 849 -25.07 -4.54 32.12
CA ALA A 849 -25.44 -5.85 31.57
C ALA A 849 -25.99 -5.72 30.14
N GLY A 850 -26.83 -4.71 29.89
CA GLY A 850 -27.34 -4.41 28.54
C GLY A 850 -26.23 -4.14 27.52
N HIS A 851 -25.17 -3.42 27.91
CA HIS A 851 -24.00 -3.19 27.05
C HIS A 851 -23.25 -4.50 26.73
N ILE A 852 -22.97 -5.33 27.74
CA ILE A 852 -22.31 -6.63 27.54
C ILE A 852 -23.16 -7.53 26.61
N HIS A 853 -24.47 -7.64 26.86
CA HIS A 853 -25.39 -8.44 26.07
C HIS A 853 -25.62 -7.93 24.63
N THR A 854 -25.18 -6.71 24.31
CA THR A 854 -25.29 -6.13 22.96
C THR A 854 -23.98 -6.20 22.18
N HIS A 855 -22.84 -5.95 22.84
CA HIS A 855 -21.55 -5.72 22.14
C HIS A 855 -20.49 -6.79 22.40
N HIS A 856 -20.56 -7.53 23.50
CA HIS A 856 -19.53 -8.48 23.91
C HIS A 856 -19.92 -9.95 23.69
N THR A 857 -21.13 -10.23 23.18
CA THR A 857 -21.60 -11.61 23.05
C THR A 857 -20.77 -12.43 22.05
N PRO A 858 -20.62 -13.75 22.25
CA PRO A 858 -19.80 -14.59 21.38
C PRO A 858 -20.19 -14.49 19.90
N GLU A 859 -21.49 -14.39 19.60
CA GLU A 859 -22.01 -14.27 18.23
C GLU A 859 -21.75 -12.89 17.61
N ALA A 860 -21.75 -11.82 18.42
CA ALA A 860 -21.42 -10.48 17.95
C ALA A 860 -19.92 -10.36 17.65
N CYS A 861 -19.07 -10.80 18.58
CA CYS A 861 -17.63 -10.87 18.39
C CYS A 861 -17.26 -11.72 17.16
N ALA A 862 -17.82 -12.92 17.01
CA ALA A 862 -17.51 -13.81 15.88
C ALA A 862 -17.81 -13.19 14.49
N ARG A 863 -18.91 -12.43 14.35
CA ARG A 863 -19.21 -11.69 13.11
C ARG A 863 -18.18 -10.59 12.83
N HIS A 864 -17.73 -9.86 13.85
CA HIS A 864 -16.68 -8.87 13.67
C HIS A 864 -15.33 -9.52 13.33
N TYR A 865 -15.02 -10.69 13.92
CA TYR A 865 -13.84 -11.48 13.57
C TYR A 865 -13.88 -11.90 12.10
N GLN A 866 -14.99 -12.49 11.65
CA GLN A 866 -15.16 -12.91 10.25
C GLN A 866 -15.02 -11.71 9.29
N ALA A 867 -15.63 -10.57 9.59
CA ALA A 867 -15.48 -9.36 8.78
C ALA A 867 -14.01 -8.88 8.67
N VAL A 868 -13.26 -8.89 9.77
CA VAL A 868 -11.84 -8.49 9.78
C VAL A 868 -10.94 -9.51 9.08
N ILE A 869 -11.17 -10.81 9.30
CA ILE A 869 -10.41 -11.89 8.67
C ILE A 869 -10.61 -11.87 7.15
N GLU A 870 -11.86 -11.77 6.68
CA GLU A 870 -12.15 -11.74 5.24
C GLU A 870 -11.68 -10.44 4.59
N ALA A 871 -11.75 -9.29 5.27
CA ALA A 871 -11.14 -8.06 4.76
C ALA A 871 -9.61 -8.20 4.62
N ALA A 872 -8.92 -8.70 5.64
CA ALA A 872 -7.47 -8.84 5.66
C ALA A 872 -6.93 -9.85 4.63
N TYR A 873 -7.72 -10.85 4.24
CA TYR A 873 -7.38 -11.84 3.21
C TYR A 873 -7.99 -11.53 1.83
N GLY A 874 -8.93 -10.60 1.74
CA GLY A 874 -9.50 -10.09 0.50
C GLY A 874 -8.74 -8.90 -0.11
N MET A 875 -7.80 -8.29 0.63
CA MET A 875 -6.88 -7.29 0.06
C MET A 875 -5.91 -7.96 -0.92
N ALA A 876 -5.87 -7.48 -2.17
CA ALA A 876 -5.06 -8.06 -3.24
C ALA A 876 -3.53 -7.87 -3.09
N CYS A 877 -3.09 -7.00 -2.17
CA CYS A 877 -1.68 -6.66 -1.97
C CYS A 877 -0.89 -7.84 -1.36
N PRO A 878 0.07 -8.44 -2.10
CA PRO A 878 0.89 -9.53 -1.58
C PRO A 878 1.87 -9.03 -0.53
N THR A 879 2.14 -9.84 0.51
CA THR A 879 3.23 -9.54 1.46
C THR A 879 4.59 -9.72 0.79
N ALA A 880 5.63 -9.05 1.31
CA ALA A 880 6.99 -9.22 0.82
C ALA A 880 7.41 -10.71 0.81
N GLU A 881 7.05 -11.51 1.83
CA GLU A 881 7.34 -12.95 1.82
C GLU A 881 6.60 -13.68 0.70
N GLN A 882 5.33 -13.35 0.40
CA GLN A 882 4.61 -13.98 -0.71
C GLN A 882 5.23 -13.68 -2.08
N ILE A 883 5.89 -12.52 -2.23
CA ILE A 883 6.64 -12.17 -3.44
C ILE A 883 7.93 -13.00 -3.49
N ILE A 884 8.66 -13.06 -2.37
CA ILE A 884 9.91 -13.82 -2.22
C ILE A 884 9.66 -15.32 -2.45
N ASP A 885 8.58 -15.91 -1.92
CA ASP A 885 8.20 -17.31 -2.14
C ASP A 885 7.92 -17.59 -3.63
N ARG A 886 7.21 -16.69 -4.32
CA ARG A 886 6.96 -16.81 -5.77
C ARG A 886 8.24 -16.71 -6.59
N MET A 887 9.11 -15.77 -6.23
CA MET A 887 10.44 -15.65 -6.84
C MET A 887 11.24 -16.93 -6.59
N ALA A 888 11.35 -17.41 -5.35
CA ALA A 888 12.11 -18.60 -4.98
C ALA A 888 11.59 -19.89 -5.65
N ALA A 889 10.31 -19.95 -6.01
CA ALA A 889 9.72 -21.04 -6.78
C ALA A 889 10.05 -21.02 -8.30
N LEU A 890 10.73 -19.97 -8.81
CA LEU A 890 11.16 -19.91 -10.20
C LEU A 890 12.33 -20.89 -10.45
N PRO A 891 12.27 -21.73 -11.51
CA PRO A 891 13.32 -22.70 -11.80
C PRO A 891 14.70 -22.05 -11.99
N GLY A 892 15.70 -22.52 -11.24
CA GLY A 892 17.08 -22.03 -11.29
C GLY A 892 17.43 -20.99 -10.23
N MET A 893 16.47 -20.52 -9.41
CA MET A 893 16.76 -19.62 -8.29
C MET A 893 17.68 -20.23 -7.24
N GLU A 894 17.69 -21.56 -7.11
CA GLU A 894 18.62 -22.34 -6.29
C GLU A 894 20.10 -22.21 -6.72
N HIS A 895 20.39 -21.52 -7.83
CA HIS A 895 21.73 -21.28 -8.36
C HIS A 895 22.11 -19.79 -8.44
N VAL A 896 21.27 -18.89 -7.92
CA VAL A 896 21.55 -17.45 -7.90
C VAL A 896 22.53 -17.11 -6.78
N ASP A 897 23.46 -16.19 -7.07
CA ASP A 897 24.46 -15.75 -6.09
C ASP A 897 23.85 -14.87 -4.99
N ALA A 898 24.46 -14.90 -3.80
CA ALA A 898 23.95 -14.18 -2.63
C ALA A 898 23.80 -12.67 -2.86
N ALA A 899 24.69 -12.02 -3.63
CA ALA A 899 24.59 -10.58 -3.88
C ALA A 899 23.44 -10.23 -4.87
N SER A 900 23.10 -11.14 -5.79
CA SER A 900 21.89 -11.02 -6.61
C SER A 900 20.62 -11.22 -5.80
N LEU A 901 20.60 -12.18 -4.86
CA LEU A 901 19.48 -12.35 -3.93
C LEU A 901 19.29 -11.15 -3.01
N GLU A 902 20.39 -10.59 -2.49
CA GLU A 902 20.41 -9.38 -1.66
C GLU A 902 19.83 -8.16 -2.43
N ARG A 903 20.26 -7.93 -3.68
CA ARG A 903 19.67 -6.88 -4.53
C ARG A 903 18.16 -7.08 -4.76
N LEU A 904 17.72 -8.31 -5.03
CA LEU A 904 16.29 -8.61 -5.21
C LEU A 904 15.49 -8.37 -3.92
N ALA A 905 16.04 -8.76 -2.76
CA ALA A 905 15.42 -8.51 -1.46
C ALA A 905 15.34 -7.01 -1.14
N HIS A 906 16.36 -6.22 -1.48
CA HIS A 906 16.32 -4.76 -1.34
C HIS A 906 15.26 -4.11 -2.24
N ALA A 907 15.15 -4.54 -3.51
CA ALA A 907 14.11 -4.04 -4.41
C ALA A 907 12.70 -4.31 -3.85
N VAL A 908 12.42 -5.54 -3.41
CA VAL A 908 11.15 -5.89 -2.76
C VAL A 908 10.94 -5.09 -1.46
N HIS A 909 11.97 -4.87 -0.65
CA HIS A 909 11.83 -4.10 0.59
C HIS A 909 11.55 -2.60 0.36
N ASN A 910 12.09 -2.03 -0.71
CA ASN A 910 11.87 -0.63 -1.07
C ASN A 910 10.42 -0.40 -1.51
N ASP A 911 9.90 -1.29 -2.35
CA ASP A 911 8.55 -1.22 -2.92
C ASP A 911 7.46 -1.76 -1.98
N PHE A 912 7.80 -2.69 -1.08
CA PHE A 912 6.89 -3.29 -0.08
C PHE A 912 7.38 -3.01 1.35
N PRO A 913 7.38 -1.74 1.77
CA PRO A 913 7.81 -1.36 3.11
C PRO A 913 6.88 -1.94 4.19
N PRO A 914 7.40 -2.37 5.36
CA PRO A 914 6.57 -2.68 6.52
C PRO A 914 5.63 -1.52 6.87
N ARG A 915 4.33 -1.81 7.07
CA ARG A 915 3.27 -0.80 7.29
C ARG A 915 3.55 0.12 8.48
N ILE A 916 4.11 -0.44 9.55
CA ILE A 916 4.47 0.30 10.77
C ILE A 916 5.99 0.45 10.82
N ARG A 917 6.48 1.69 10.67
CA ARG A 917 7.91 2.03 10.73
C ARG A 917 8.12 3.10 11.82
N PRO A 918 8.84 2.80 12.92
CA PRO A 918 9.26 3.84 13.86
C PRO A 918 9.98 4.94 13.08
N ARG A 919 9.56 6.20 13.25
CA ARG A 919 10.12 7.31 12.47
C ARG A 919 11.62 7.41 12.75
N GLN A 920 12.43 7.52 11.70
CA GLN A 920 13.88 7.57 11.84
C GLN A 920 14.42 8.94 11.43
N LEU A 921 15.51 9.33 12.09
CA LEU A 921 16.37 10.44 11.71
C LEU A 921 17.77 9.87 11.49
N LEU A 922 18.20 9.87 10.23
CA LEU A 922 19.55 9.44 9.86
C LEU A 922 20.50 10.63 10.10
N LEU A 923 21.52 10.42 10.95
CA LEU A 923 22.56 11.40 11.24
C LEU A 923 23.83 11.02 10.49
N ASP A 924 24.19 11.79 9.46
CA ASP A 924 25.48 11.63 8.79
C ASP A 924 26.64 11.92 9.76
N ILE A 925 27.42 10.88 10.05
CA ILE A 925 28.63 10.90 10.86
C ILE A 925 29.88 10.57 10.03
N SER A 926 29.82 10.65 8.68
CA SER A 926 30.94 10.34 7.77
C SER A 926 32.22 11.07 8.16
N GLY A 927 32.14 12.36 8.53
CA GLY A 927 33.29 13.09 9.03
C GLY A 927 33.91 12.46 10.29
N LEU A 928 33.11 12.05 11.26
CA LEU A 928 33.60 11.36 12.47
C LEU A 928 34.19 9.98 12.14
N HIS A 929 33.58 9.24 11.21
CA HIS A 929 34.08 7.95 10.72
C HIS A 929 35.44 8.09 10.03
N GLN A 930 35.59 9.13 9.20
CA GLN A 930 36.85 9.51 8.52
C GLN A 930 37.90 10.13 9.45
N GLY A 931 37.69 10.12 10.78
CA GLY A 931 38.66 10.53 11.77
C GLY A 931 38.69 12.03 12.09
N LEU A 932 37.68 12.81 11.69
CA LEU A 932 37.54 14.21 12.09
C LEU A 932 37.42 14.31 13.61
N ASP A 933 38.41 14.90 14.27
CA ASP A 933 38.30 15.17 15.71
C ASP A 933 37.46 16.41 15.98
N ALA A 934 36.14 16.19 16.10
CA ALA A 934 35.17 17.22 16.44
C ALA A 934 34.47 16.90 17.78
N PRO A 935 35.09 17.26 18.94
CA PRO A 935 34.53 16.97 20.26
C PRO A 935 33.10 17.50 20.49
N LEU A 936 32.77 18.67 19.89
CA LEU A 936 31.43 19.23 19.94
C LEU A 936 30.40 18.36 19.20
N ILE A 937 30.74 17.85 18.01
CA ILE A 937 29.86 16.97 17.22
C ILE A 937 29.68 15.63 17.94
N LYS A 938 30.76 15.05 18.48
CA LYS A 938 30.70 13.84 19.33
C LYS A 938 29.78 14.03 20.55
N THR A 939 29.87 15.19 21.20
CA THR A 939 29.02 15.53 22.36
C THR A 939 27.55 15.69 21.97
N LEU A 940 27.28 16.39 20.87
CA LEU A 940 25.93 16.58 20.34
C LEU A 940 25.30 15.24 19.92
N LEU A 941 26.05 14.39 19.21
CA LEU A 941 25.63 13.05 18.82
C LEU A 941 25.27 12.20 20.06
N VAL A 942 26.12 12.17 21.09
CA VAL A 942 25.86 11.42 22.33
C VAL A 942 24.64 11.97 23.10
N HIS A 943 24.37 13.27 23.06
CA HIS A 943 23.16 13.84 23.66
C HIS A 943 21.91 13.44 22.86
N LEU A 944 21.94 13.60 21.53
CA LEU A 944 20.85 13.21 20.63
C LEU A 944 20.53 11.71 20.74
N LEU A 945 21.53 10.82 20.80
CA LEU A 945 21.32 9.37 20.97
C LEU A 945 20.77 8.98 22.34
N LYS A 946 20.87 9.84 23.37
CA LYS A 946 20.25 9.63 24.69
C LYS A 946 18.85 10.22 24.78
N GLU A 947 18.65 11.38 24.18
CA GLU A 947 17.42 12.17 24.22
C GLU A 947 16.99 12.51 22.77
N PRO A 948 16.51 11.52 22.00
CA PRO A 948 16.05 11.74 20.64
C PRO A 948 14.83 12.66 20.61
N PRO A 949 14.59 13.37 19.49
CA PRO A 949 13.33 14.06 19.26
C PRO A 949 12.14 13.12 19.46
N ARG A 950 11.07 13.63 20.10
CA ARG A 950 9.91 12.82 20.48
C ARG A 950 9.32 12.07 19.26
N ASN A 951 9.11 10.76 19.44
CA ASN A 951 8.63 9.81 18.44
C ASN A 951 9.59 9.60 17.24
N PHE A 952 10.89 9.89 17.39
CA PHE A 952 11.92 9.53 16.42
C PHE A 952 13.00 8.62 17.04
N ARG A 953 13.47 7.66 16.25
CA ARG A 953 14.69 6.87 16.47
C ARG A 953 15.84 7.54 15.73
N LEU A 954 16.97 7.77 16.38
CA LEU A 954 18.15 8.35 15.73
C LEU A 954 19.13 7.25 15.34
N GLU A 955 19.59 7.27 14.09
CA GLU A 955 20.57 6.33 13.56
C GLU A 955 21.78 7.08 13.01
N PRO A 956 22.98 6.88 13.57
CA PRO A 956 24.22 7.34 12.95
C PRO A 956 24.48 6.54 11.67
N VAL A 957 24.60 7.22 10.53
CA VAL A 957 24.96 6.65 9.23
C VAL A 957 26.27 7.26 8.75
N TYR A 958 27.03 6.55 7.92
CA TYR A 958 28.23 7.08 7.28
C TYR A 958 28.32 6.59 5.85
N LEU A 959 28.84 7.43 4.96
CA LEU A 959 29.26 7.07 3.62
C LEU A 959 30.49 6.17 3.72
N ASP A 960 30.47 5.04 3.00
CA ASP A 960 31.60 4.14 2.92
C ASP A 960 32.48 4.45 1.68
N ALA A 961 33.27 3.48 1.21
CA ALA A 961 34.14 3.69 0.05
C ALA A 961 33.40 3.57 -1.31
N GLN A 962 32.13 3.16 -1.30
CA GLN A 962 31.30 2.85 -2.46
C GLN A 962 30.15 3.84 -2.65
N GLY A 963 29.73 4.53 -1.57
CA GLY A 963 28.68 5.56 -1.56
C GLY A 963 27.97 5.64 -0.21
#